data_AF-A0A3D1A3W7-F1
#
_entry.id   AF-A0A3D1A3W7-F1
#
_cell.length_a   1.000
_cell.length_b   1.000
_cell.length_c   1.000
_cell.angle_alpha   90.00
_cell.angle_beta   90.00
_cell.angle_gamma   90.00
#
_symmetry.space_group_name_H-M   'P 1'
#
loop_
_entity.id
_entity.type
_entity.pdbx_description
1 polymer ?
#
loop_
_entity_poly.entity_id
_entity_poly.type
_entity_poly.pdbx_seq_one_letter_code
_entity_poly.pdbx_strand_id
1 'polypeptide(L)'
;MRPPFVLLVNPDDSPYPYESPPLGLFALGSALEANGQAVEYFDERFDSLERFGALLRKAPLAVGFSVLGGRQLASALELSAAAKELSPRSAIVWGGVFPSRLPRQVLAGSAADFVVCGEGEEVLGELCRALASGGDYAGIKGLAWRSGAEVHVNPRGAPPPLEALPFPYSGRAAAYLDLYRRLGPLALGWEASRGCPSSCGFCYSPAFHGPARIKSAAKIKEEAAALARLGPARIDAVDDLLAGGSRERISAVCSALKGAGAAWSANLRIDLAEPGLLAELEEAGCRELYFGLESDSDAELERLGKGFRSGEAAAGLAALGSSGRLRKIFSVIAGLPGEKNTASARRLACALAAAHPGAEVQVQSFVPLPETPLYAGAVAAGLVPPSGLKEWARLDHFNSPLPWLADPLEASKAYLSSFFAFRWRTRYLSGMVERAGAWPLKTLGLWRMKSGFFGLYAEGLLLRAAFAAAEARSRLRFLAWERPGGKLNLKNLLPLVLAAGACAGALLRAWGPSSSASLFGKAAQGSFLLAGLPYEGITYEMPLFGLLLSAVFSLGLSPLAVTALLQPALCWLTYAAGRLAGGWLGGTGALAALALYENSGAEYDLEQAFYGFFLLLALTLLLDERRRSSAASAVMSGLSVGISMLARVPLFLFPLFYPLVRALALKEYSRSTLLRAALFLAAAYALLLPWGFLNLSAKGEFSIVNKDSASDNVITGALGSVYSLEGDSRALAGLAPGEDAIRFFFRTVLERPADYAAGLARRLWQIFLFQPLLFGAFLAVLFLNRDRTLLPAFSLPVYFVMVHAAFSVEARYFYPMAYIMLPLVLGALAGALLNGRQPPAPAGRALPVIFLAALAAALVSAALAAAYPARAAAVRDQVSELSRFPEDRALQQRRCGLLLKRWGYPAYISCLERYALATDDADAECSISALRLGAPRSAALPQSHEGPLRCLAARSLRGLELGEAAFAEENFRLAREYYTAHRTMLRGEPYARDKELGARLRAQTQRFWTDYMVPAFELWPPERRQALLAAAGKHFSLPPGFVLPQPQAYRVRQGNAAAAKDLSDEAVEEIKAGNKSGAAGGIEAALLADPSSAEALMTLCFLQSSGGRPLEAAEACGLAFCSVYTAPARHKPALQALAAEAALQRYAQLRAAGEVRTSRAFLRDSAAALPPGWPGSARLRSELGAAGRAPAGPAGNPCAGLDYSSAQ
;
A
#
# COMPACT_ATOMS: atom_id res chain seq x y z
N MET A 1 -24.79 7.81 -55.99
CA MET A 1 -25.00 7.68 -54.53
C MET A 1 -24.90 6.21 -54.19
N ARG A 2 -24.16 5.81 -53.14
CA ARG A 2 -24.18 4.41 -52.68
C ARG A 2 -25.56 4.13 -52.07
N PRO A 3 -26.12 2.91 -52.24
CA PRO A 3 -27.38 2.57 -51.62
C PRO A 3 -27.28 2.72 -50.09
N PRO A 4 -28.34 3.20 -49.42
CA PRO A 4 -28.37 3.26 -47.96
C PRO A 4 -28.15 1.85 -47.39
N PHE A 5 -27.25 1.73 -46.42
CA PHE A 5 -26.90 0.45 -45.80
C PHE A 5 -27.14 0.48 -44.29
N VAL A 6 -27.29 -0.70 -43.69
CA VAL A 6 -27.39 -0.89 -42.24
C VAL A 6 -26.04 -1.35 -41.70
N LEU A 7 -25.54 -0.69 -40.66
CA LEU A 7 -24.33 -1.11 -39.95
C LEU A 7 -24.73 -1.96 -38.74
N LEU A 8 -24.37 -3.24 -38.73
CA LEU A 8 -24.60 -4.16 -37.64
C LEU A 8 -23.36 -4.27 -36.76
N VAL A 9 -23.51 -3.98 -35.47
CA VAL A 9 -22.45 -3.86 -34.48
C VAL A 9 -22.55 -4.99 -33.45
N ASN A 10 -21.45 -5.73 -33.28
CA ASN A 10 -21.22 -6.61 -32.14
C ASN A 10 -20.33 -5.88 -31.11
N PRO A 11 -20.89 -5.36 -30.01
CA PRO A 11 -20.10 -4.80 -28.92
C PRO A 11 -19.31 -5.90 -28.20
N ASP A 12 -18.20 -5.52 -27.59
CA ASP A 12 -17.31 -6.40 -26.83
C ASP A 12 -18.04 -7.06 -25.65
N ASP A 13 -18.17 -8.39 -25.71
CA ASP A 13 -18.89 -9.24 -24.76
C ASP A 13 -17.97 -9.96 -23.77
N SER A 14 -16.65 -9.90 -23.94
CA SER A 14 -15.72 -10.76 -23.20
C SER A 14 -14.32 -10.16 -23.07
N PRO A 15 -13.67 -10.26 -21.89
CA PRO A 15 -12.26 -9.90 -21.74
C PRO A 15 -11.31 -10.87 -22.48
N TYR A 16 -11.83 -11.99 -23.01
CA TYR A 16 -11.08 -12.98 -23.77
C TYR A 16 -11.33 -12.80 -25.28
N PRO A 17 -10.32 -13.05 -26.13
CA PRO A 17 -10.54 -13.13 -27.57
C PRO A 17 -11.45 -14.33 -27.86
N TYR A 18 -12.75 -14.08 -28.05
CA TYR A 18 -13.68 -15.09 -28.52
C TYR A 18 -13.66 -15.07 -30.05
N GLU A 19 -13.35 -16.21 -30.66
CA GLU A 19 -13.00 -16.30 -32.08
C GLU A 19 -14.17 -16.74 -32.99
N SER A 20 -15.36 -16.99 -32.44
CA SER A 20 -16.52 -17.36 -33.26
C SER A 20 -17.32 -16.12 -33.71
N PRO A 21 -17.80 -16.09 -34.96
CA PRO A 21 -18.68 -15.03 -35.44
C PRO A 21 -20.02 -14.98 -34.70
N PRO A 22 -20.60 -13.78 -34.48
CA PRO A 22 -21.87 -13.62 -33.76
C PRO A 22 -23.05 -14.07 -34.64
N LEU A 23 -23.49 -15.32 -34.46
CA LEU A 23 -24.56 -15.95 -35.25
C LEU A 23 -25.80 -15.04 -35.39
N GLY A 24 -26.30 -14.51 -34.27
CA GLY A 24 -27.50 -13.68 -34.28
C GLY A 24 -27.35 -12.42 -35.15
N LEU A 25 -26.19 -11.77 -35.12
CA LEU A 25 -25.92 -10.58 -35.94
C LEU A 25 -25.86 -10.92 -37.43
N PHE A 26 -25.27 -12.07 -37.78
CA PHE A 26 -25.14 -12.52 -39.16
C PHE A 26 -26.46 -13.07 -39.72
N ALA A 27 -27.30 -13.67 -38.88
CA ALA A 27 -28.67 -14.04 -39.22
C ALA A 27 -29.51 -12.80 -39.56
N LEU A 28 -29.43 -11.74 -38.74
CA LEU A 28 -30.07 -10.45 -39.02
C LEU A 28 -29.59 -9.85 -40.35
N GLY A 29 -28.28 -9.83 -40.57
CA GLY A 29 -27.73 -9.25 -41.79
C GLY A 29 -28.12 -10.04 -43.05
N SER A 30 -28.08 -11.38 -42.99
CA SER A 30 -28.54 -12.23 -44.11
C SER A 30 -30.03 -12.03 -44.41
N ALA A 31 -30.88 -11.87 -43.38
CA ALA A 31 -32.30 -11.59 -43.55
C ALA A 31 -32.56 -10.20 -44.18
N LEU A 32 -31.78 -9.18 -43.80
CA LEU A 32 -31.83 -7.86 -44.43
C LEU A 32 -31.41 -7.91 -45.90
N GLU A 33 -30.31 -8.60 -46.20
CA GLU A 33 -29.80 -8.76 -47.57
C GLU A 33 -30.79 -9.51 -48.47
N ALA A 34 -31.44 -10.56 -47.96
CA ALA A 34 -32.49 -11.28 -48.67
C ALA A 34 -33.68 -10.38 -49.04
N ASN A 35 -33.92 -9.32 -48.26
CA ASN A 35 -34.94 -8.30 -48.52
C ASN A 35 -34.41 -7.09 -49.32
N GLY A 36 -33.22 -7.19 -49.91
CA GLY A 36 -32.61 -6.14 -50.75
C GLY A 36 -31.95 -4.99 -49.98
N GLN A 37 -31.83 -5.08 -48.65
CA GLN A 37 -31.17 -4.06 -47.82
C GLN A 37 -29.66 -4.34 -47.72
N ALA A 38 -28.84 -3.36 -48.10
CA ALA A 38 -27.38 -3.48 -47.98
C ALA A 38 -26.93 -3.49 -46.52
N VAL A 39 -25.94 -4.33 -46.18
CA VAL A 39 -25.44 -4.51 -44.80
C VAL A 39 -23.90 -4.39 -44.74
N GLU A 40 -23.42 -3.79 -43.65
CA GLU A 40 -22.02 -3.82 -43.21
C GLU A 40 -21.94 -4.32 -41.77
N TYR A 41 -20.87 -5.03 -41.41
CA TYR A 41 -20.64 -5.52 -40.06
C TYR A 41 -19.49 -4.79 -39.38
N PHE A 42 -19.56 -4.64 -38.07
CA PHE A 42 -18.47 -4.20 -37.21
C PHE A 42 -18.47 -5.04 -35.93
N ASP A 43 -17.33 -5.63 -35.60
CA ASP A 43 -17.15 -6.44 -34.40
C ASP A 43 -16.02 -5.85 -33.55
N GLU A 44 -16.38 -5.24 -32.43
CA GLU A 44 -15.43 -4.51 -31.58
C GLU A 44 -14.29 -5.40 -31.06
N ARG A 45 -14.50 -6.72 -30.98
CA ARG A 45 -13.51 -7.66 -30.47
C ARG A 45 -12.22 -7.66 -31.28
N PHE A 46 -12.27 -7.32 -32.57
CA PHE A 46 -11.08 -7.29 -33.44
C PHE A 46 -11.06 -6.18 -34.50
N ASP A 47 -12.19 -5.58 -34.86
CA ASP A 47 -12.18 -4.44 -35.76
C ASP A 47 -11.58 -3.20 -35.11
N SER A 48 -10.92 -2.38 -35.92
CA SER A 48 -10.45 -1.09 -35.45
C SER A 48 -11.62 -0.12 -35.31
N LEU A 49 -11.62 0.68 -34.25
CA LEU A 49 -12.58 1.77 -34.13
C LEU A 49 -12.40 2.85 -35.22
N GLU A 50 -11.23 2.89 -35.89
CA GLU A 50 -11.05 3.66 -37.13
C GLU A 50 -11.99 3.17 -38.24
N ARG A 51 -12.11 1.85 -38.42
CA ARG A 51 -13.07 1.26 -39.36
C ARG A 51 -14.49 1.59 -38.94
N PHE A 52 -14.81 1.53 -37.65
CA PHE A 52 -16.12 1.95 -37.12
C PHE A 52 -16.44 3.39 -37.51
N GLY A 53 -15.56 4.35 -37.19
CA GLY A 53 -15.73 5.75 -37.56
C GLY A 53 -15.79 5.97 -39.09
N ALA A 54 -15.02 5.21 -39.87
CA ALA A 54 -15.07 5.28 -41.33
C ALA A 54 -16.40 4.74 -41.90
N LEU A 55 -17.02 3.75 -41.27
CA LEU A 55 -18.35 3.26 -41.64
C LEU A 55 -19.43 4.27 -41.25
N LEU A 56 -19.35 4.85 -40.05
CA LEU A 56 -20.28 5.88 -39.57
C LEU A 56 -20.27 7.14 -40.45
N ARG A 57 -19.09 7.62 -40.89
CA ARG A 57 -18.98 8.77 -41.79
C ARG A 57 -19.63 8.56 -43.17
N LYS A 58 -19.93 7.31 -43.54
CA LYS A 58 -20.71 7.00 -44.75
C LYS A 58 -22.22 7.17 -44.55
N ALA A 59 -22.64 7.62 -43.37
CA ALA A 59 -24.03 7.88 -42.99
C ALA A 59 -24.94 6.66 -43.25
N PRO A 60 -24.76 5.55 -42.51
CA PRO A 60 -25.66 4.40 -42.61
C PRO A 60 -27.11 4.82 -42.32
N LEU A 61 -28.07 4.10 -42.89
CA LEU A 61 -29.50 4.30 -42.60
C LEU A 61 -29.78 4.06 -41.11
N ALA A 62 -29.24 2.96 -40.60
CA ALA A 62 -29.33 2.57 -39.20
C ALA A 62 -28.04 1.92 -38.71
N VAL A 63 -27.76 2.06 -37.42
CA VAL A 63 -26.68 1.38 -36.71
C VAL A 63 -27.32 0.48 -35.65
N GLY A 64 -27.31 -0.83 -35.91
CA GLY A 64 -27.93 -1.86 -35.07
C GLY A 64 -26.94 -2.49 -34.11
N PHE A 65 -27.20 -2.44 -32.81
CA PHE A 65 -26.38 -3.04 -31.75
C PHE A 65 -27.05 -4.31 -31.21
N SER A 66 -26.33 -5.43 -31.22
CA SER A 66 -26.75 -6.64 -30.50
C SER A 66 -26.26 -6.58 -29.05
N VAL A 67 -27.18 -6.56 -28.07
CA VAL A 67 -26.85 -6.24 -26.68
C VAL A 67 -27.34 -7.31 -25.71
N LEU A 68 -26.41 -7.90 -24.96
CA LEU A 68 -26.63 -8.66 -23.73
C LEU A 68 -26.33 -7.78 -22.49
N GLY A 69 -26.68 -8.27 -21.30
CA GLY A 69 -26.34 -7.61 -20.03
C GLY A 69 -24.83 -7.60 -19.75
N GLY A 70 -24.42 -6.99 -18.63
CA GLY A 70 -23.02 -6.97 -18.22
C GLY A 70 -22.11 -6.16 -19.16
N ARG A 71 -20.95 -6.73 -19.51
CA ARG A 71 -19.90 -6.06 -20.31
C ARG A 71 -20.38 -5.55 -21.67
N GLN A 72 -21.17 -6.35 -22.38
CA GLN A 72 -21.65 -5.98 -23.72
C GLN A 72 -22.57 -4.75 -23.66
N LEU A 73 -23.37 -4.62 -22.58
CA LEU A 73 -24.16 -3.42 -22.31
C LEU A 73 -23.28 -2.19 -22.07
N ALA A 74 -22.17 -2.32 -21.31
CA ALA A 74 -21.23 -1.23 -21.09
C ALA A 74 -20.66 -0.71 -22.42
N SER A 75 -20.18 -1.62 -23.28
CA SER A 75 -19.66 -1.24 -24.59
C SER A 75 -20.74 -0.63 -25.49
N ALA A 76 -21.93 -1.23 -25.55
CA ALA A 76 -23.03 -0.70 -26.36
C ALA A 76 -23.38 0.75 -25.98
N LEU A 77 -23.36 1.10 -24.69
CA LEU A 77 -23.56 2.48 -24.22
C LEU A 77 -22.50 3.44 -24.80
N GLU A 78 -21.23 3.05 -24.78
CA GLU A 78 -20.11 3.86 -25.28
C GLU A 78 -20.16 4.01 -26.81
N LEU A 79 -20.28 2.89 -27.54
CA LEU A 79 -20.27 2.89 -29.01
C LEU A 79 -21.52 3.55 -29.61
N SER A 80 -22.69 3.37 -29.01
CA SER A 80 -23.92 4.00 -29.51
C SER A 80 -23.92 5.51 -29.32
N ALA A 81 -23.36 6.02 -28.21
CA ALA A 81 -23.17 7.45 -28.00
C ALA A 81 -22.21 8.03 -29.05
N ALA A 82 -21.07 7.36 -29.30
CA ALA A 82 -20.13 7.77 -30.33
C ALA A 82 -20.74 7.71 -31.75
N ALA A 83 -21.57 6.71 -32.03
CA ALA A 83 -22.29 6.60 -33.29
C ALA A 83 -23.28 7.76 -33.49
N LYS A 84 -24.00 8.15 -32.43
CA LYS A 84 -24.93 9.28 -32.46
C LYS A 84 -24.21 10.62 -32.68
N GLU A 85 -23.03 10.78 -32.11
CA GLU A 85 -22.21 11.99 -32.30
C GLU A 85 -21.63 12.07 -33.73
N LEU A 86 -21.05 10.97 -34.23
CA LEU A 86 -20.37 10.94 -35.53
C LEU A 86 -21.31 10.83 -36.73
N SER A 87 -22.51 10.28 -36.55
CA SER A 87 -23.53 10.13 -37.59
C SER A 87 -24.93 10.44 -37.02
N PRO A 88 -25.23 11.71 -36.71
CA PRO A 88 -26.46 12.10 -36.01
C PRO A 88 -27.75 11.82 -36.80
N ARG A 89 -27.64 11.59 -38.11
CA ARG A 89 -28.78 11.24 -38.98
C ARG A 89 -29.08 9.74 -39.03
N SER A 90 -28.16 8.89 -38.58
CA SER A 90 -28.38 7.45 -38.54
C SER A 90 -29.30 7.10 -37.37
N ALA A 91 -30.27 6.22 -37.61
CA ALA A 91 -31.08 5.66 -36.54
C ALA A 91 -30.24 4.71 -35.69
N ILE A 92 -30.19 4.92 -34.38
CA ILE A 92 -29.52 4.01 -33.45
C ILE A 92 -30.53 2.97 -32.98
N VAL A 93 -30.28 1.70 -33.29
CA VAL A 93 -31.21 0.60 -32.99
C VAL A 93 -30.53 -0.37 -32.04
N TRP A 94 -31.17 -0.72 -30.94
CA TRP A 94 -30.69 -1.77 -30.03
C TRP A 94 -31.58 -3.00 -30.12
N GLY A 95 -30.99 -4.19 -30.10
CA GLY A 95 -31.71 -5.47 -30.11
C GLY A 95 -30.98 -6.51 -29.26
N GLY A 96 -31.57 -7.69 -29.15
CA GLY A 96 -31.04 -8.79 -28.32
C GLY A 96 -31.77 -8.94 -26.99
N VAL A 97 -31.28 -9.86 -26.16
CA VAL A 97 -31.99 -10.32 -24.95
C VAL A 97 -32.24 -9.19 -23.96
N PHE A 98 -31.22 -8.37 -23.67
CA PHE A 98 -31.35 -7.34 -22.64
C PHE A 98 -32.30 -6.20 -23.06
N PRO A 99 -32.16 -5.56 -24.25
CA PRO A 99 -33.09 -4.51 -24.69
C PRO A 99 -34.53 -4.97 -24.81
N SER A 100 -34.75 -6.24 -25.20
CA SER A 100 -36.08 -6.81 -25.33
C SER A 100 -36.85 -6.90 -24.00
N ARG A 101 -36.15 -6.98 -22.87
CA ARG A 101 -36.73 -7.10 -21.52
C ARG A 101 -36.93 -5.74 -20.86
N LEU A 102 -36.04 -4.79 -21.14
CA LEU A 102 -36.06 -3.47 -20.52
C LEU A 102 -36.10 -2.33 -21.57
N PRO A 103 -37.02 -2.36 -22.56
CA PRO A 103 -37.01 -1.40 -23.67
C PRO A 103 -37.17 0.05 -23.19
N ARG A 104 -37.99 0.27 -22.15
CA ARG A 104 -38.18 1.60 -21.54
C ARG A 104 -36.91 2.13 -20.89
N GLN A 105 -36.19 1.31 -20.14
CA GLN A 105 -34.93 1.73 -19.51
C GLN A 105 -33.83 1.96 -20.54
N VAL A 106 -33.77 1.13 -21.60
CA VAL A 106 -32.83 1.31 -22.70
C VAL A 106 -33.07 2.64 -23.40
N LEU A 107 -34.30 2.94 -23.81
CA LEU A 107 -34.63 4.20 -24.48
C LEU A 107 -34.37 5.41 -23.57
N ALA A 108 -34.61 5.29 -22.26
CA ALA A 108 -34.36 6.37 -21.31
C ALA A 108 -32.86 6.60 -21.02
N GLY A 109 -32.06 5.54 -20.97
CA GLY A 109 -30.68 5.59 -20.44
C GLY A 109 -29.56 5.48 -21.48
N SER A 110 -29.87 5.35 -22.77
CA SER A 110 -28.90 5.17 -23.85
C SER A 110 -29.10 6.14 -25.02
N ALA A 111 -28.22 6.06 -26.03
CA ALA A 111 -28.36 6.79 -27.29
C ALA A 111 -29.30 6.11 -28.30
N ALA A 112 -29.98 5.01 -27.92
CA ALA A 112 -30.90 4.29 -28.80
C ALA A 112 -32.12 5.15 -29.16
N ASP A 113 -32.44 5.20 -30.45
CA ASP A 113 -33.67 5.77 -30.99
C ASP A 113 -34.79 4.72 -31.01
N PHE A 114 -34.41 3.47 -31.29
CA PHE A 114 -35.32 2.33 -31.40
C PHE A 114 -34.79 1.11 -30.64
N VAL A 115 -35.71 0.28 -30.15
CA VAL A 115 -35.43 -1.05 -29.59
C VAL A 115 -36.25 -2.09 -30.33
N VAL A 116 -35.57 -3.11 -30.87
CA VAL A 116 -36.19 -4.29 -31.46
C VAL A 116 -36.33 -5.36 -30.37
N CYS A 117 -37.57 -5.71 -30.04
CA CYS A 117 -37.92 -6.64 -28.98
C CYS A 117 -38.24 -8.04 -29.55
N GLY A 118 -37.46 -9.04 -29.14
CA GLY A 118 -37.56 -10.42 -29.62
C GLY A 118 -36.63 -10.73 -30.78
N GLU A 119 -37.03 -11.65 -31.65
CA GLU A 119 -36.30 -11.99 -32.87
C GLU A 119 -36.43 -10.85 -33.89
N GLY A 120 -35.30 -10.37 -34.41
CA GLY A 120 -35.22 -9.09 -35.09
C GLY A 120 -35.21 -9.16 -36.62
N GLU A 121 -35.17 -10.35 -37.21
CA GLU A 121 -34.94 -10.56 -38.65
C GLU A 121 -36.01 -9.85 -39.52
N GLU A 122 -37.28 -9.93 -39.14
CA GLU A 122 -38.38 -9.26 -39.84
C GLU A 122 -38.55 -7.80 -39.37
N VAL A 123 -38.55 -7.59 -38.05
CA VAL A 123 -38.82 -6.29 -37.41
C VAL A 123 -37.81 -5.23 -37.85
N LEU A 124 -36.52 -5.60 -37.94
CA LEU A 124 -35.47 -4.69 -38.39
C LEU A 124 -35.65 -4.31 -39.87
N GLY A 125 -36.12 -5.24 -40.70
CA GLY A 125 -36.46 -4.99 -42.10
C GLY A 125 -37.64 -4.04 -42.27
N GLU A 126 -38.71 -4.24 -41.48
CA GLU A 126 -39.86 -3.32 -41.42
C GLU A 126 -39.44 -1.92 -40.97
N LEU A 127 -38.61 -1.83 -39.93
CA LEU A 127 -38.05 -0.56 -39.46
C LEU A 127 -37.22 0.13 -40.54
N CYS A 128 -36.36 -0.59 -41.26
CA CYS A 128 -35.57 -0.02 -42.36
C CYS A 128 -36.46 0.54 -43.48
N ARG A 129 -37.54 -0.17 -43.84
CA ARG A 129 -38.52 0.32 -44.81
C ARG A 129 -39.23 1.60 -44.32
N ALA A 130 -39.67 1.61 -43.07
CA ALA A 130 -40.33 2.78 -42.47
C ALA A 130 -39.39 3.99 -42.37
N LEU A 131 -38.11 3.76 -42.02
CA LEU A 131 -37.09 4.82 -42.02
C LEU A 131 -36.85 5.40 -43.41
N ALA A 132 -36.94 4.57 -44.46
CA ALA A 132 -36.79 5.02 -45.84
C ALA A 132 -38.05 5.73 -46.40
N SER A 133 -39.25 5.40 -45.92
CA SER A 133 -40.53 5.91 -46.44
C SER A 133 -41.17 7.06 -45.64
N GLY A 134 -40.52 7.54 -44.58
CA GLY A 134 -40.98 8.72 -43.84
C GLY A 134 -41.67 8.46 -42.50
N GLY A 135 -41.57 7.26 -41.92
CA GLY A 135 -41.63 7.09 -40.47
C GLY A 135 -42.96 6.70 -39.82
N ASP A 136 -43.74 5.78 -40.39
CA ASP A 136 -44.82 5.11 -39.64
C ASP A 136 -44.29 3.87 -38.90
N TYR A 137 -44.25 3.96 -37.57
CA TYR A 137 -43.73 2.91 -36.68
C TYR A 137 -44.85 2.15 -35.93
N ALA A 138 -46.08 2.66 -35.94
CA ALA A 138 -47.15 2.16 -35.07
C ALA A 138 -47.58 0.73 -35.41
N GLY A 139 -47.48 0.34 -36.70
CA GLY A 139 -47.81 -1.00 -37.17
C GLY A 139 -46.71 -2.05 -36.96
N ILE A 140 -45.49 -1.66 -36.60
CA ILE A 140 -44.33 -2.56 -36.55
C ILE A 140 -44.33 -3.33 -35.22
N LYS A 141 -44.75 -4.59 -35.25
CA LYS A 141 -44.82 -5.42 -34.03
C LYS A 141 -43.41 -5.68 -33.47
N GLY A 142 -43.29 -5.64 -32.14
CA GLY A 142 -42.00 -5.81 -31.47
C GLY A 142 -41.06 -4.60 -31.53
N LEU A 143 -41.50 -3.45 -32.06
CA LEU A 143 -40.73 -2.21 -32.05
C LEU A 143 -41.06 -1.34 -30.82
N ALA A 144 -40.05 -0.76 -30.20
CA ALA A 144 -40.19 0.31 -29.24
C ALA A 144 -39.37 1.53 -29.65
N TRP A 145 -39.90 2.74 -29.43
CA TRP A 145 -39.23 3.99 -29.74
C TRP A 145 -39.69 5.11 -28.81
N ARG A 146 -38.99 6.23 -28.88
CA ARG A 146 -39.35 7.45 -28.14
C ARG A 146 -39.83 8.54 -29.10
N SER A 147 -40.97 9.14 -28.78
CA SER A 147 -41.49 10.35 -29.44
C SER A 147 -41.57 11.48 -28.40
N GLY A 148 -40.61 12.41 -28.43
CA GLY A 148 -40.49 13.42 -27.38
C GLY A 148 -40.21 12.79 -26.00
N ALA A 149 -41.13 13.00 -25.05
CA ALA A 149 -41.05 12.41 -23.71
C ALA A 149 -41.73 11.03 -23.60
N GLU A 150 -42.56 10.66 -24.58
CA GLU A 150 -43.32 9.41 -24.55
C GLU A 150 -42.52 8.24 -25.13
N VAL A 151 -42.60 7.09 -24.46
CA VAL A 151 -42.03 5.83 -24.93
C VAL A 151 -43.16 4.92 -25.39
N HIS A 152 -43.16 4.62 -26.69
CA HIS A 152 -44.07 3.66 -27.33
C HIS A 152 -43.40 2.29 -27.34
N VAL A 153 -44.17 1.26 -26.97
CA VAL A 153 -43.72 -0.14 -27.00
C VAL A 153 -44.84 -0.94 -27.66
N ASN A 154 -44.63 -1.35 -28.91
CA ASN A 154 -45.60 -2.16 -29.62
C ASN A 154 -45.60 -3.60 -29.08
N PRO A 155 -46.75 -4.29 -29.10
CA PRO A 155 -46.82 -5.69 -28.73
C PRO A 155 -45.93 -6.54 -29.62
N ARG A 156 -45.38 -7.63 -29.08
CA ARG A 156 -44.55 -8.56 -29.85
C ARG A 156 -45.39 -9.31 -30.89
N GLY A 157 -44.81 -9.48 -32.08
CA GLY A 157 -45.35 -10.34 -33.11
C GLY A 157 -45.08 -11.83 -32.85
N ALA A 158 -45.65 -12.69 -33.68
CA ALA A 158 -45.19 -14.07 -33.76
C ALA A 158 -43.75 -14.09 -34.31
N PRO A 159 -42.85 -14.91 -33.77
CA PRO A 159 -41.50 -14.99 -34.31
C PRO A 159 -41.52 -15.63 -35.71
N PRO A 160 -40.56 -15.28 -36.59
CA PRO A 160 -40.53 -15.77 -37.96
C PRO A 160 -40.41 -17.30 -38.03
N PRO A 161 -41.00 -17.97 -39.02
CA PRO A 161 -40.75 -19.39 -39.25
C PRO A 161 -39.27 -19.63 -39.56
N LEU A 162 -38.62 -20.56 -38.84
CA LEU A 162 -37.19 -20.86 -39.07
C LEU A 162 -36.89 -21.35 -40.49
N GLU A 163 -37.86 -21.99 -41.14
CA GLU A 163 -37.75 -22.44 -42.54
C GLU A 163 -37.53 -21.27 -43.51
N ALA A 164 -38.15 -20.12 -43.22
CA ALA A 164 -38.12 -18.94 -44.07
C ALA A 164 -36.83 -18.11 -43.89
N LEU A 165 -36.07 -18.35 -42.82
CA LEU A 165 -34.84 -17.60 -42.57
C LEU A 165 -33.72 -18.05 -43.52
N PRO A 166 -32.94 -17.10 -44.07
CA PRO A 166 -31.80 -17.43 -44.91
C PRO A 166 -30.64 -18.01 -44.08
N PHE A 167 -29.74 -18.71 -44.74
CA PHE A 167 -28.53 -19.20 -44.11
C PHE A 167 -27.67 -18.03 -43.59
N PRO A 168 -27.31 -17.98 -42.28
CA PRO A 168 -26.69 -16.80 -41.66
C PRO A 168 -25.32 -16.39 -42.22
N TYR A 169 -24.60 -17.30 -42.87
CA TYR A 169 -23.27 -17.05 -43.40
C TYR A 169 -23.25 -16.82 -44.91
N SER A 170 -24.32 -16.25 -45.45
CA SER A 170 -24.44 -15.87 -46.86
C SER A 170 -24.08 -14.40 -47.09
N GLY A 171 -24.12 -13.94 -48.35
CA GLY A 171 -23.94 -12.51 -48.68
C GLY A 171 -22.68 -11.87 -48.11
N ARG A 172 -22.82 -10.71 -47.47
CA ARG A 172 -21.70 -9.97 -46.85
C ARG A 172 -21.12 -10.69 -45.64
N ALA A 173 -21.90 -11.54 -44.94
CA ALA A 173 -21.39 -12.32 -43.82
C ALA A 173 -20.33 -13.33 -44.28
N ALA A 174 -20.55 -13.98 -45.43
CA ALA A 174 -19.59 -14.93 -46.02
C ALA A 174 -18.21 -14.29 -46.26
N ALA A 175 -18.19 -13.08 -46.83
CA ALA A 175 -16.96 -12.32 -47.06
C ALA A 175 -16.30 -11.86 -45.74
N TYR A 176 -17.11 -11.63 -44.70
CA TYR A 176 -16.61 -11.22 -43.38
C TYR A 176 -15.91 -12.35 -42.62
N LEU A 177 -16.25 -13.61 -42.91
CA LEU A 177 -15.61 -14.78 -42.31
C LEU A 177 -14.09 -14.84 -42.59
N ASP A 178 -13.60 -14.21 -43.64
CA ASP A 178 -12.16 -14.13 -43.94
C ASP A 178 -11.37 -13.34 -42.88
N LEU A 179 -12.03 -12.46 -42.12
CA LEU A 179 -11.41 -11.82 -40.96
C LEU A 179 -11.25 -12.82 -39.81
N TYR A 180 -12.27 -13.64 -39.56
CA TYR A 180 -12.23 -14.69 -38.54
C TYR A 180 -11.20 -15.78 -38.85
N ARG A 181 -11.08 -16.19 -40.12
CA ARG A 181 -10.04 -17.14 -40.56
C ARG A 181 -8.62 -16.65 -40.29
N ARG A 182 -8.41 -15.33 -40.23
CA ARG A 182 -7.11 -14.72 -39.91
C ARG A 182 -6.81 -14.69 -38.41
N LEU A 183 -7.83 -14.86 -37.56
CA LEU A 183 -7.67 -14.88 -36.10
C LEU A 183 -7.34 -16.28 -35.59
N GLY A 184 -7.85 -17.33 -36.25
CA GLY A 184 -7.61 -18.71 -35.85
C GLY A 184 -8.43 -19.71 -36.67
N PRO A 185 -8.44 -21.00 -36.28
CA PRO A 185 -9.30 -22.00 -36.87
C PRO A 185 -10.77 -21.57 -36.82
N LEU A 186 -11.43 -21.51 -37.97
CA LEU A 186 -12.79 -20.99 -38.07
C LEU A 186 -13.78 -21.86 -37.26
N ALA A 187 -14.38 -21.28 -36.23
CA ALA A 187 -15.48 -21.88 -35.47
C ALA A 187 -16.79 -21.14 -35.81
N LEU A 188 -17.83 -21.86 -36.25
CA LEU A 188 -19.10 -21.28 -36.65
C LEU A 188 -20.22 -21.70 -35.71
N GLY A 189 -21.01 -20.74 -35.22
CA GLY A 189 -22.27 -21.04 -34.55
C GLY A 189 -23.32 -21.53 -35.54
N TRP A 190 -24.17 -22.46 -35.15
CA TRP A 190 -25.30 -22.94 -35.95
C TRP A 190 -26.43 -23.36 -35.02
N GLU A 191 -27.66 -23.36 -35.50
CA GLU A 191 -28.82 -23.74 -34.68
C GLU A 191 -29.76 -24.65 -35.47
N ALA A 192 -30.19 -25.76 -34.87
CA ALA A 192 -31.25 -26.62 -35.40
C ALA A 192 -32.64 -26.16 -34.93
N SER A 193 -32.69 -25.42 -33.82
CA SER A 193 -33.91 -24.94 -33.18
C SER A 193 -33.68 -23.64 -32.40
N ARG A 194 -34.76 -22.89 -32.18
CA ARG A 194 -34.80 -21.71 -31.29
C ARG A 194 -35.87 -21.90 -30.22
N GLY A 195 -35.55 -21.46 -29.00
CA GLY A 195 -36.39 -21.69 -27.82
C GLY A 195 -36.17 -23.08 -27.22
N CYS A 196 -36.82 -23.33 -26.07
CA CYS A 196 -36.70 -24.57 -25.33
C CYS A 196 -38.08 -25.05 -24.85
N PRO A 197 -38.41 -26.36 -24.90
CA PRO A 197 -39.66 -26.86 -24.34
C PRO A 197 -39.68 -26.83 -22.80
N SER A 198 -38.54 -26.57 -22.15
CA SER A 198 -38.43 -26.48 -20.70
C SER A 198 -38.79 -25.08 -20.19
N SER A 199 -39.32 -24.99 -18.97
CA SER A 199 -39.79 -23.74 -18.35
C SER A 199 -38.95 -23.34 -17.13
N CYS A 200 -37.64 -23.61 -17.15
CA CYS A 200 -36.72 -23.36 -16.04
C CYS A 200 -36.85 -21.92 -15.50
N GLY A 201 -37.10 -21.77 -14.20
CA GLY A 201 -37.47 -20.48 -13.59
C GLY A 201 -36.38 -19.38 -13.62
N PHE A 202 -35.12 -19.74 -13.87
CA PHE A 202 -34.01 -18.81 -14.04
C PHE A 202 -33.73 -18.44 -15.51
N CYS A 203 -34.31 -19.15 -16.47
CA CYS A 203 -33.92 -19.07 -17.88
C CYS A 203 -34.70 -17.97 -18.62
N TYR A 204 -34.00 -17.19 -19.44
CA TYR A 204 -34.63 -16.15 -20.26
C TYR A 204 -35.24 -16.69 -21.56
N SER A 205 -34.78 -17.85 -22.06
CA SER A 205 -35.09 -18.34 -23.42
C SER A 205 -36.59 -18.46 -23.68
N PRO A 206 -37.42 -19.09 -22.82
CA PRO A 206 -38.86 -19.19 -23.05
C PRO A 206 -39.54 -17.81 -23.14
N ALA A 207 -39.10 -16.85 -22.33
CA ALA A 207 -39.62 -15.49 -22.35
C ALA A 207 -39.16 -14.70 -23.59
N PHE A 208 -38.06 -15.08 -24.24
CA PHE A 208 -37.49 -14.40 -25.40
C PHE A 208 -37.97 -15.01 -26.73
N HIS A 209 -37.73 -16.31 -26.94
CA HIS A 209 -38.05 -17.04 -28.18
C HIS A 209 -39.48 -17.60 -28.24
N GLY A 210 -40.13 -17.80 -27.09
CA GLY A 210 -41.38 -18.55 -27.00
C GLY A 210 -41.17 -20.07 -27.08
N PRO A 211 -42.20 -20.84 -27.51
CA PRO A 211 -42.10 -22.29 -27.68
C PRO A 211 -40.99 -22.70 -28.65
N ALA A 212 -40.41 -23.87 -28.40
CA ALA A 212 -39.35 -24.41 -29.26
C ALA A 212 -39.85 -24.60 -30.71
N ARG A 213 -39.14 -23.98 -31.66
CA ARG A 213 -39.32 -24.20 -33.10
C ARG A 213 -38.10 -24.94 -33.61
N ILE A 214 -38.32 -26.04 -34.34
CA ILE A 214 -37.24 -26.92 -34.83
C ILE A 214 -37.28 -26.92 -36.35
N LYS A 215 -36.11 -26.76 -36.98
CA LYS A 215 -35.95 -26.83 -38.43
C LYS A 215 -36.30 -28.22 -38.95
N SER A 216 -36.81 -28.27 -40.18
CA SER A 216 -37.05 -29.50 -40.91
C SER A 216 -35.74 -30.24 -41.19
N ALA A 217 -35.79 -31.57 -41.31
CA ALA A 217 -34.61 -32.36 -41.67
C ALA A 217 -34.01 -31.91 -43.03
N ALA A 218 -34.86 -31.45 -43.94
CA ALA A 218 -34.44 -30.89 -45.23
C ALA A 218 -33.61 -29.61 -45.05
N LYS A 219 -34.10 -28.64 -44.26
CA LYS A 219 -33.39 -27.40 -43.94
C LYS A 219 -32.08 -27.65 -43.20
N ILE A 220 -32.08 -28.58 -42.23
CA ILE A 220 -30.87 -28.99 -41.50
C ILE A 220 -29.81 -29.53 -42.47
N LYS A 221 -30.22 -30.42 -43.40
CA LYS A 221 -29.31 -30.98 -44.41
C LYS A 221 -28.80 -29.93 -45.39
N GLU A 222 -29.65 -29.00 -45.82
CA GLU A 222 -29.29 -27.88 -46.70
C GLU A 222 -28.22 -27.00 -46.05
N GLU A 223 -28.46 -26.54 -44.81
CA GLU A 223 -27.54 -25.67 -44.09
C GLU A 223 -26.25 -26.39 -43.70
N ALA A 224 -26.30 -27.68 -43.36
CA ALA A 224 -25.11 -28.49 -43.11
C ALA A 224 -24.23 -28.61 -44.37
N ALA A 225 -24.83 -28.76 -45.55
CA ALA A 225 -24.10 -28.74 -46.82
C ALA A 225 -23.47 -27.36 -47.09
N ALA A 226 -24.17 -26.26 -46.72
CA ALA A 226 -23.61 -24.91 -46.81
C ALA A 226 -22.44 -24.70 -45.83
N LEU A 227 -22.54 -25.19 -44.60
CA LEU A 227 -21.46 -25.19 -43.61
C LEU A 227 -20.24 -25.99 -44.11
N ALA A 228 -20.46 -27.17 -44.70
CA ALA A 228 -19.40 -27.98 -45.28
C ALA A 228 -18.59 -27.21 -46.34
N ARG A 229 -19.26 -26.41 -47.18
CA ARG A 229 -18.60 -25.56 -48.20
C ARG A 229 -17.78 -24.43 -47.58
N LEU A 230 -18.11 -23.97 -46.38
CA LEU A 230 -17.36 -22.93 -45.67
C LEU A 230 -16.09 -23.47 -44.98
N GLY A 231 -16.00 -24.79 -44.79
CA GLY A 231 -14.88 -25.50 -44.21
C GLY A 231 -14.51 -25.07 -42.78
N PRO A 232 -15.46 -24.98 -41.83
CA PRO A 232 -15.13 -24.65 -40.45
C PRO A 232 -14.32 -25.77 -39.79
N ALA A 233 -13.40 -25.39 -38.90
CA ALA A 233 -12.71 -26.35 -38.03
C ALA A 233 -13.63 -26.90 -36.95
N ARG A 234 -14.60 -26.08 -36.50
CA ARG A 234 -15.57 -26.45 -35.47
C ARG A 234 -16.95 -25.83 -35.74
N ILE A 235 -18.01 -26.56 -35.40
CA ILE A 235 -19.39 -26.05 -35.39
C ILE A 235 -19.90 -26.04 -33.94
N ASP A 236 -20.42 -24.92 -33.49
CA ASP A 236 -21.09 -24.77 -32.20
C ASP A 236 -22.60 -24.79 -32.43
N ALA A 237 -23.28 -25.90 -32.10
CA ALA A 237 -24.74 -25.97 -32.13
C ALA A 237 -25.29 -25.20 -30.91
N VAL A 238 -25.70 -23.95 -31.12
CA VAL A 238 -26.07 -22.99 -30.07
C VAL A 238 -27.53 -23.07 -29.64
N ASP A 239 -28.25 -24.12 -30.05
CA ASP A 239 -29.58 -24.43 -29.56
C ASP A 239 -29.65 -24.34 -28.02
N ASP A 240 -30.74 -23.79 -27.48
CA ASP A 240 -31.01 -23.81 -26.03
C ASP A 240 -31.08 -25.26 -25.50
N LEU A 241 -31.62 -26.16 -26.33
CA LEU A 241 -31.60 -27.61 -26.18
C LEU A 241 -31.52 -28.19 -27.59
N LEU A 242 -30.49 -29.00 -27.88
CA LEU A 242 -30.23 -29.55 -29.22
C LEU A 242 -31.50 -30.09 -29.88
N ALA A 243 -31.90 -29.46 -30.99
CA ALA A 243 -33.10 -29.82 -31.76
C ALA A 243 -34.37 -29.96 -30.89
N GLY A 244 -34.51 -29.12 -29.86
CA GLY A 244 -35.61 -29.15 -28.90
C GLY A 244 -35.72 -30.44 -28.08
N GLY A 245 -34.70 -31.30 -28.08
CA GLY A 245 -34.72 -32.60 -27.40
C GLY A 245 -35.42 -33.73 -28.17
N SER A 246 -35.85 -33.48 -29.42
CA SER A 246 -36.49 -34.50 -30.26
C SER A 246 -35.45 -35.51 -30.75
N ARG A 247 -35.59 -36.79 -30.36
CA ARG A 247 -34.66 -37.85 -30.79
C ARG A 247 -34.55 -37.94 -32.31
N GLU A 248 -35.69 -37.95 -33.01
CA GLU A 248 -35.73 -37.99 -34.48
C GLU A 248 -34.95 -36.82 -35.10
N ARG A 249 -35.11 -35.60 -34.57
CA ARG A 249 -34.42 -34.41 -35.09
C ARG A 249 -32.94 -34.38 -34.70
N ILE A 250 -32.56 -34.85 -33.51
CA ILE A 250 -31.15 -35.02 -33.14
C ILE A 250 -30.48 -36.00 -34.10
N SER A 251 -31.12 -37.12 -34.44
CA SER A 251 -30.60 -38.05 -35.45
C SER A 251 -30.46 -37.40 -36.83
N ALA A 252 -31.39 -36.53 -37.23
CA ALA A 252 -31.25 -35.74 -38.46
C ALA A 252 -30.05 -34.77 -38.41
N VAL A 253 -29.79 -34.12 -37.27
CA VAL A 253 -28.59 -33.29 -37.06
C VAL A 253 -27.33 -34.13 -37.16
N CYS A 254 -27.27 -35.28 -36.48
CA CYS A 254 -26.16 -36.21 -36.53
C CYS A 254 -25.85 -36.64 -37.97
N SER A 255 -26.88 -37.06 -38.71
CA SER A 255 -26.75 -37.46 -40.12
C SER A 255 -26.22 -36.32 -41.00
N ALA A 256 -26.73 -35.11 -40.81
CA ALA A 256 -26.35 -33.95 -41.62
C ALA A 256 -24.94 -33.44 -41.32
N LEU A 257 -24.59 -33.27 -40.03
CA LEU A 257 -23.28 -32.73 -39.63
C LEU A 257 -22.13 -33.72 -39.80
N LYS A 258 -22.40 -35.03 -39.82
CA LYS A 258 -21.39 -36.05 -40.17
C LYS A 258 -20.75 -35.77 -41.53
N GLY A 259 -21.53 -35.25 -42.49
CA GLY A 259 -21.05 -34.85 -43.82
C GLY A 259 -20.31 -33.51 -43.87
N ALA A 260 -20.34 -32.71 -42.81
CA ALA A 260 -19.70 -31.39 -42.77
C ALA A 260 -18.19 -31.43 -42.52
N GLY A 261 -17.65 -32.58 -42.07
CA GLY A 261 -16.21 -32.78 -41.85
C GLY A 261 -15.60 -31.95 -40.71
N ALA A 262 -16.43 -31.36 -39.84
CA ALA A 262 -16.00 -30.53 -38.72
C ALA A 262 -16.35 -31.20 -37.38
N ALA A 263 -15.52 -30.99 -36.35
CA ALA A 263 -15.91 -31.33 -34.99
C ALA A 263 -17.05 -30.40 -34.53
N TRP A 264 -18.02 -30.91 -33.79
CA TRP A 264 -19.10 -30.06 -33.30
C TRP A 264 -19.42 -30.25 -31.81
N SER A 265 -20.10 -29.26 -31.25
CA SER A 265 -20.52 -29.24 -29.86
C SER A 265 -22.00 -28.87 -29.74
N ALA A 266 -22.64 -29.27 -28.65
CA ALA A 266 -24.05 -28.98 -28.42
C ALA A 266 -24.44 -28.91 -26.93
N ASN A 267 -25.58 -28.28 -26.66
CA ASN A 267 -26.23 -28.31 -25.35
C ASN A 267 -27.23 -29.48 -25.30
N LEU A 268 -27.11 -30.35 -24.30
CA LEU A 268 -28.02 -31.47 -24.10
C LEU A 268 -28.49 -31.51 -22.63
N ARG A 269 -29.75 -31.91 -22.45
CA ARG A 269 -30.31 -32.21 -21.14
C ARG A 269 -29.80 -33.57 -20.65
N ILE A 270 -29.39 -33.65 -19.38
CA ILE A 270 -28.73 -34.86 -18.85
C ILE A 270 -29.66 -36.08 -18.84
N ASP A 271 -30.96 -35.87 -18.64
CA ASP A 271 -31.99 -36.92 -18.66
C ASP A 271 -32.20 -37.54 -20.06
N LEU A 272 -31.75 -36.88 -21.12
CA LEU A 272 -31.77 -37.42 -22.49
C LEU A 272 -30.51 -38.24 -22.82
N ALA A 273 -29.49 -38.23 -21.96
CA ALA A 273 -28.23 -38.90 -22.22
C ALA A 273 -28.37 -40.41 -22.00
N GLU A 274 -28.44 -41.16 -23.09
CA GLU A 274 -28.41 -42.62 -23.10
C GLU A 274 -27.27 -43.16 -23.99
N PRO A 275 -26.76 -44.38 -23.76
CA PRO A 275 -25.59 -44.89 -24.48
C PRO A 275 -25.73 -44.86 -26.01
N GLY A 276 -26.93 -45.19 -26.53
CA GLY A 276 -27.20 -45.18 -27.97
C GLY A 276 -27.16 -43.78 -28.58
N LEU A 277 -27.71 -42.76 -27.90
CA LEU A 277 -27.64 -41.37 -28.34
C LEU A 277 -26.20 -40.85 -28.33
N LEU A 278 -25.47 -41.14 -27.25
CA LEU A 278 -24.10 -40.68 -27.08
C LEU A 278 -23.17 -41.27 -28.15
N ALA A 279 -23.34 -42.56 -28.48
CA ALA A 279 -22.62 -43.20 -29.56
C ALA A 279 -22.93 -42.56 -30.92
N GLU A 280 -24.20 -42.31 -31.22
CA GLU A 280 -24.64 -41.64 -32.45
C GLU A 280 -24.04 -40.23 -32.60
N LEU A 281 -24.04 -39.44 -31.52
CA LEU A 281 -23.41 -38.12 -31.46
C LEU A 281 -21.90 -38.20 -31.71
N GLU A 282 -21.19 -39.13 -31.06
CA GLU A 282 -19.74 -39.32 -31.24
C GLU A 282 -19.39 -39.72 -32.68
N GLU A 283 -20.15 -40.64 -33.28
CA GLU A 283 -19.99 -41.08 -34.66
C GLU A 283 -20.25 -39.96 -35.68
N ALA A 284 -21.17 -39.06 -35.36
CA ALA A 284 -21.49 -37.89 -36.15
C ALA A 284 -20.45 -36.75 -36.03
N GLY A 285 -19.40 -36.92 -35.21
CA GLY A 285 -18.36 -35.91 -35.03
C GLY A 285 -18.59 -34.94 -33.87
N CYS A 286 -19.60 -35.18 -33.02
CA CYS A 286 -19.74 -34.41 -31.77
C CYS A 286 -18.57 -34.74 -30.86
N ARG A 287 -17.92 -33.72 -30.31
CA ARG A 287 -16.74 -33.84 -29.43
C ARG A 287 -16.95 -33.19 -28.07
N GLU A 288 -18.04 -32.46 -27.88
CA GLU A 288 -18.28 -31.72 -26.65
C GLU A 288 -19.78 -31.56 -26.39
N LEU A 289 -20.21 -31.87 -25.17
CA LEU A 289 -21.59 -31.68 -24.71
C LEU A 289 -21.61 -30.84 -23.43
N TYR A 290 -22.56 -29.91 -23.38
CA TYR A 290 -22.86 -29.09 -22.22
C TYR A 290 -24.16 -29.52 -21.56
N PHE A 291 -24.11 -29.75 -20.26
CA PHE A 291 -25.24 -30.22 -19.45
C PHE A 291 -25.50 -29.27 -18.28
N GLY A 292 -26.74 -28.78 -18.13
CA GLY A 292 -27.16 -28.03 -16.94
C GLY A 292 -27.85 -28.95 -15.93
N LEU A 293 -27.28 -29.13 -14.74
CA LEU A 293 -27.85 -29.98 -13.68
C LEU A 293 -28.53 -29.15 -12.58
N GLU A 294 -27.86 -28.10 -12.12
CA GLU A 294 -28.26 -27.18 -11.03
C GLU A 294 -28.41 -27.79 -9.63
N SER A 295 -29.00 -28.97 -9.46
CA SER A 295 -29.24 -29.58 -8.15
C SER A 295 -29.34 -31.12 -8.21
N ASP A 296 -29.05 -31.78 -7.10
CA ASP A 296 -29.26 -33.22 -6.87
C ASP A 296 -30.51 -33.51 -6.02
N SER A 297 -31.29 -32.47 -5.68
CA SER A 297 -32.53 -32.59 -4.90
C SER A 297 -33.77 -32.49 -5.79
N ASP A 298 -34.64 -33.50 -5.75
CA ASP A 298 -35.93 -33.51 -6.47
C ASP A 298 -36.78 -32.26 -6.17
N ALA A 299 -36.84 -31.84 -4.90
CA ALA A 299 -37.61 -30.67 -4.49
C ALA A 299 -37.07 -29.37 -5.13
N GLU A 300 -35.74 -29.22 -5.21
CA GLU A 300 -35.14 -28.06 -5.87
C GLU A 300 -35.27 -28.12 -7.38
N LEU A 301 -35.12 -29.30 -8.00
CA LEU A 301 -35.31 -29.47 -9.46
C LEU A 301 -36.76 -29.15 -9.88
N GLU A 302 -37.74 -29.56 -9.07
CA GLU A 302 -39.15 -29.23 -9.25
C GLU A 302 -39.40 -27.74 -9.09
N ARG A 303 -38.89 -27.12 -8.00
CA ARG A 303 -38.97 -25.68 -7.76
C ARG A 303 -38.36 -24.84 -8.89
N LEU A 304 -37.27 -25.32 -9.48
CA LEU A 304 -36.60 -24.67 -10.61
C LEU A 304 -37.30 -24.93 -11.95
N GLY A 305 -38.25 -25.86 -12.04
CA GLY A 305 -38.92 -26.22 -13.30
C GLY A 305 -37.99 -26.91 -14.30
N LYS A 306 -37.01 -27.70 -13.82
CA LYS A 306 -36.04 -28.41 -14.69
C LYS A 306 -36.70 -29.52 -15.52
N GLY A 307 -37.82 -30.06 -15.05
CA GLY A 307 -38.61 -31.06 -15.77
C GLY A 307 -37.97 -32.43 -15.86
N PHE A 308 -37.08 -32.78 -14.92
CA PHE A 308 -36.55 -34.13 -14.66
C PHE A 308 -36.25 -34.28 -13.16
N ARG A 309 -36.14 -35.52 -12.69
CA ARG A 309 -35.79 -35.89 -11.30
C ARG A 309 -34.31 -36.26 -11.16
N SER A 310 -33.80 -36.22 -9.94
CA SER A 310 -32.42 -36.58 -9.59
C SER A 310 -32.03 -37.99 -10.06
N GLY A 311 -32.95 -38.96 -10.00
CA GLY A 311 -32.74 -40.33 -10.50
C GLY A 311 -32.51 -40.40 -12.02
N GLU A 312 -33.20 -39.57 -12.80
CA GLU A 312 -33.02 -39.50 -14.25
C GLU A 312 -31.69 -38.82 -14.59
N ALA A 313 -31.31 -37.78 -13.85
CA ALA A 313 -29.99 -37.18 -13.97
C ALA A 313 -28.87 -38.18 -13.62
N ALA A 314 -29.05 -38.99 -12.58
CA ALA A 314 -28.09 -40.04 -12.21
C ALA A 314 -27.94 -41.11 -13.29
N ALA A 315 -29.05 -41.53 -13.92
CA ALA A 315 -29.02 -42.45 -15.06
C ALA A 315 -28.26 -41.86 -16.25
N GLY A 316 -28.50 -40.59 -16.59
CA GLY A 316 -27.78 -39.89 -17.64
C GLY A 316 -26.28 -39.75 -17.36
N LEU A 317 -25.91 -39.40 -16.11
CA LEU A 317 -24.51 -39.36 -15.68
C LEU A 317 -23.83 -40.74 -15.79
N ALA A 318 -24.53 -41.82 -15.43
CA ALA A 318 -24.02 -43.17 -15.61
C ALA A 318 -23.80 -43.52 -17.09
N ALA A 319 -24.73 -43.14 -17.97
CA ALA A 319 -24.60 -43.33 -19.41
C ALA A 319 -23.38 -42.61 -20.01
N LEU A 320 -22.98 -41.45 -19.48
CA LEU A 320 -21.76 -40.77 -19.92
C LEU A 320 -20.48 -41.60 -19.70
N GLY A 321 -20.52 -42.64 -18.86
CA GLY A 321 -19.42 -43.59 -18.68
C GLY A 321 -19.09 -44.39 -19.94
N SER A 322 -20.05 -44.62 -20.84
CA SER A 322 -19.84 -45.33 -22.11
C SER A 322 -19.18 -44.45 -23.18
N SER A 323 -19.08 -43.14 -22.94
CA SER A 323 -18.49 -42.17 -23.88
C SER A 323 -17.08 -41.76 -23.45
N GLY A 324 -16.11 -42.09 -24.31
CA GLY A 324 -14.69 -41.76 -24.13
C GLY A 324 -14.20 -40.60 -25.00
N ARG A 325 -14.94 -40.19 -26.03
CA ARG A 325 -14.52 -39.16 -26.99
C ARG A 325 -15.18 -37.80 -26.76
N LEU A 326 -16.22 -37.74 -25.92
CA LEU A 326 -16.91 -36.49 -25.57
C LEU A 326 -16.22 -35.77 -24.41
N ARG A 327 -15.90 -34.50 -24.65
CA ARG A 327 -15.64 -33.53 -23.60
C ARG A 327 -16.96 -33.19 -22.90
N LYS A 328 -17.00 -33.40 -21.59
CA LYS A 328 -18.20 -33.19 -20.76
C LYS A 328 -18.08 -31.85 -20.06
N ILE A 329 -19.06 -30.97 -20.24
CA ILE A 329 -19.18 -29.72 -19.47
C ILE A 329 -20.44 -29.78 -18.64
N PHE A 330 -20.32 -29.58 -17.35
CA PHE A 330 -21.44 -29.51 -16.42
C PHE A 330 -21.59 -28.08 -15.89
N SER A 331 -22.82 -27.61 -15.80
CA SER A 331 -23.20 -26.36 -15.16
C SER A 331 -24.02 -26.60 -13.91
N VAL A 332 -23.71 -25.82 -12.88
CA VAL A 332 -24.43 -25.78 -11.61
C VAL A 332 -24.56 -24.31 -11.18
N ILE A 333 -25.78 -23.84 -10.95
CA ILE A 333 -26.03 -22.50 -10.41
C ILE A 333 -25.87 -22.50 -8.88
N ALA A 334 -25.18 -21.49 -8.35
CA ALA A 334 -25.00 -21.22 -6.93
C ALA A 334 -25.64 -19.89 -6.53
N GLY A 335 -26.23 -19.87 -5.33
CA GLY A 335 -26.87 -18.68 -4.76
C GLY A 335 -28.30 -18.46 -5.26
N LEU A 336 -29.03 -19.53 -5.56
CA LEU A 336 -30.44 -19.41 -5.96
C LEU A 336 -31.28 -18.79 -4.82
N PRO A 337 -32.37 -18.05 -5.12
CA PRO A 337 -33.27 -17.54 -4.09
C PRO A 337 -33.75 -18.67 -3.18
N GLY A 338 -33.52 -18.52 -1.87
CA GLY A 338 -33.82 -19.52 -0.83
C GLY A 338 -32.58 -20.25 -0.27
N GLU A 339 -31.43 -20.20 -0.95
CA GLU A 339 -30.19 -20.77 -0.42
C GLU A 339 -29.58 -19.86 0.66
N LYS A 340 -28.91 -20.45 1.66
CA LYS A 340 -28.19 -19.68 2.71
C LYS A 340 -26.69 -19.51 2.41
N ASN A 341 -26.13 -20.41 1.61
CA ASN A 341 -24.72 -20.47 1.21
C ASN A 341 -24.59 -21.31 -0.08
N THR A 342 -23.37 -21.44 -0.59
CA THR A 342 -23.09 -22.16 -1.86
C THR A 342 -22.86 -23.67 -1.70
N ALA A 343 -23.06 -24.24 -0.50
CA ALA A 343 -22.59 -25.58 -0.20
C ALA A 343 -23.23 -26.66 -1.07
N SER A 344 -24.50 -26.52 -1.45
CA SER A 344 -25.18 -27.48 -2.33
C SER A 344 -24.50 -27.56 -3.70
N ALA A 345 -24.40 -26.40 -4.37
CA ALA A 345 -23.74 -26.30 -5.67
C ALA A 345 -22.28 -26.78 -5.65
N ARG A 346 -21.52 -26.43 -4.60
CA ARG A 346 -20.12 -26.88 -4.45
C ARG A 346 -20.01 -28.39 -4.28
N ARG A 347 -20.88 -29.01 -3.46
CA ARG A 347 -20.87 -30.46 -3.25
C ARG A 347 -21.17 -31.21 -4.56
N LEU A 348 -22.22 -30.80 -5.27
CA LEU A 348 -22.57 -31.37 -6.57
C LEU A 348 -21.41 -31.21 -7.56
N ALA A 349 -20.81 -30.01 -7.64
CA ALA A 349 -19.69 -29.77 -8.53
C ALA A 349 -18.46 -30.66 -8.22
N CYS A 350 -18.13 -30.84 -6.95
CA CYS A 350 -17.07 -31.75 -6.53
C CYS A 350 -17.41 -33.22 -6.83
N ALA A 351 -18.66 -33.64 -6.67
CA ALA A 351 -19.11 -35.00 -7.00
C ALA A 351 -19.01 -35.27 -8.50
N LEU A 352 -19.46 -34.33 -9.34
CA LEU A 352 -19.34 -34.42 -10.80
C LEU A 352 -17.88 -34.51 -11.27
N ALA A 353 -17.01 -33.66 -10.71
CA ALA A 353 -15.59 -33.67 -11.03
C ALA A 353 -14.88 -34.98 -10.59
N ALA A 354 -15.37 -35.61 -9.52
CA ALA A 354 -14.86 -36.91 -9.04
C ALA A 354 -15.38 -38.07 -9.90
N ALA A 355 -16.66 -38.07 -10.25
CA ALA A 355 -17.29 -39.12 -11.06
C ALA A 355 -16.84 -39.10 -12.54
N HIS A 356 -16.50 -37.91 -13.06
CA HIS A 356 -16.05 -37.74 -14.44
C HIS A 356 -14.71 -37.00 -14.49
N PRO A 357 -13.58 -37.69 -14.24
CA PRO A 357 -12.26 -37.10 -14.35
C PRO A 357 -12.02 -36.49 -15.73
N GLY A 358 -11.64 -35.21 -15.76
CA GLY A 358 -11.42 -34.46 -17.00
C GLY A 358 -12.64 -33.70 -17.54
N ALA A 359 -13.82 -33.85 -16.91
CA ALA A 359 -14.95 -32.98 -17.17
C ALA A 359 -14.68 -31.54 -16.68
N GLU A 360 -15.24 -30.57 -17.40
CA GLU A 360 -15.26 -29.17 -16.98
C GLU A 360 -16.52 -28.95 -16.14
N VAL A 361 -16.37 -28.51 -14.89
CA VAL A 361 -17.52 -28.19 -14.03
C VAL A 361 -17.55 -26.70 -13.75
N GLN A 362 -18.64 -26.04 -14.13
CA GLN A 362 -18.85 -24.60 -13.98
C GLN A 362 -19.85 -24.37 -12.86
N VAL A 363 -19.41 -23.72 -11.78
CA VAL A 363 -20.32 -23.26 -10.73
C VAL A 363 -20.69 -21.82 -11.04
N GLN A 364 -21.80 -21.57 -11.71
CA GLN A 364 -22.20 -20.21 -12.09
C GLN A 364 -22.92 -19.53 -10.93
N SER A 365 -22.64 -18.26 -10.66
CA SER A 365 -23.47 -17.51 -9.72
C SER A 365 -24.83 -17.19 -10.37
N PHE A 366 -25.89 -17.23 -9.58
CA PHE A 366 -27.21 -16.80 -10.02
C PHE A 366 -27.16 -15.32 -10.44
N VAL A 367 -27.57 -15.04 -11.67
CA VAL A 367 -27.73 -13.67 -12.18
C VAL A 367 -29.23 -13.43 -12.32
N PRO A 368 -29.83 -12.53 -11.52
CA PRO A 368 -31.26 -12.28 -11.58
C PRO A 368 -31.64 -11.55 -12.87
N LEU A 369 -32.35 -12.24 -13.76
CA LEU A 369 -32.78 -11.69 -15.04
C LEU A 369 -34.24 -11.21 -14.96
N PRO A 370 -34.55 -9.95 -15.33
CA PRO A 370 -35.92 -9.44 -15.37
C PRO A 370 -36.87 -10.33 -16.18
N GLU A 371 -38.14 -10.37 -15.75
CA GLU A 371 -39.22 -11.14 -16.38
C GLU A 371 -39.01 -12.67 -16.38
N THR A 372 -38.04 -13.19 -15.61
CA THR A 372 -37.94 -14.64 -15.32
C THR A 372 -38.73 -15.00 -14.05
N PRO A 373 -39.27 -16.23 -13.93
CA PRO A 373 -40.05 -16.64 -12.76
C PRO A 373 -39.34 -16.43 -11.41
N LEU A 374 -38.02 -16.66 -11.33
CA LEU A 374 -37.27 -16.47 -10.08
C LEU A 374 -36.94 -15.02 -9.76
N TYR A 375 -37.10 -14.09 -10.70
CA TYR A 375 -36.78 -12.68 -10.48
C TYR A 375 -37.64 -12.05 -9.39
N ALA A 376 -38.95 -12.29 -9.44
CA ALA A 376 -39.87 -11.76 -8.42
C ALA A 376 -39.54 -12.29 -7.02
N GLY A 377 -39.19 -13.58 -6.92
CA GLY A 377 -38.75 -14.19 -5.67
C GLY A 377 -37.42 -13.60 -5.16
N ALA A 378 -36.49 -13.29 -6.06
CA ALA A 378 -35.24 -12.63 -5.71
C ALA A 378 -35.47 -11.22 -5.14
N VAL A 379 -36.36 -10.43 -5.75
CA VAL A 379 -36.74 -9.09 -5.26
C VAL A 379 -37.41 -9.19 -3.89
N ALA A 380 -38.34 -10.13 -3.70
CA ALA A 380 -38.96 -10.38 -2.41
C ALA A 380 -37.94 -10.80 -1.33
N ALA A 381 -36.87 -11.49 -1.71
CA ALA A 381 -35.76 -11.87 -0.84
C ALA A 381 -34.70 -10.76 -0.61
N GLY A 382 -35.00 -9.52 -1.02
CA GLY A 382 -34.16 -8.35 -0.73
C GLY A 382 -33.24 -7.92 -1.86
N LEU A 383 -33.31 -8.53 -3.06
CA LEU A 383 -32.60 -8.01 -4.23
C LEU A 383 -33.16 -6.63 -4.58
N VAL A 384 -32.26 -5.64 -4.64
CA VAL A 384 -32.60 -4.30 -5.14
C VAL A 384 -32.39 -4.30 -6.66
N PRO A 385 -33.45 -4.13 -7.47
CA PRO A 385 -33.31 -4.01 -8.92
C PRO A 385 -32.42 -2.83 -9.29
N PRO A 386 -31.47 -3.01 -10.22
CA PRO A 386 -30.71 -1.89 -10.77
C PRO A 386 -31.63 -0.83 -11.38
N SER A 387 -31.37 0.42 -11.05
CA SER A 387 -32.18 1.59 -11.44
C SER A 387 -31.78 2.16 -12.81
N GLY A 388 -30.56 1.88 -13.27
CA GLY A 388 -30.04 2.39 -14.53
C GLY A 388 -29.10 1.42 -15.27
N LEU A 389 -28.89 1.69 -16.56
CA LEU A 389 -28.14 0.81 -17.46
C LEU A 389 -26.67 0.60 -17.02
N LYS A 390 -26.06 1.58 -16.35
CA LYS A 390 -24.69 1.44 -15.81
C LYS A 390 -24.60 0.43 -14.67
N GLU A 391 -25.66 0.28 -13.88
CA GLU A 391 -25.72 -0.72 -12.80
C GLU A 391 -25.98 -2.10 -13.39
N TRP A 392 -26.89 -2.21 -14.36
CA TRP A 392 -27.09 -3.44 -15.16
C TRP A 392 -25.81 -3.89 -15.86
N ALA A 393 -24.98 -2.96 -16.34
CA ALA A 393 -23.72 -3.27 -16.99
C ALA A 393 -22.65 -3.83 -16.05
N ARG A 394 -22.82 -3.67 -14.74
CA ARG A 394 -21.95 -4.24 -13.70
C ARG A 394 -22.43 -5.61 -13.21
N LEU A 395 -23.68 -5.98 -13.50
CA LEU A 395 -24.28 -7.21 -13.03
C LEU A 395 -23.88 -8.36 -13.97
N ASP A 396 -23.01 -9.24 -13.48
CA ASP A 396 -22.52 -10.43 -14.17
C ASP A 396 -22.19 -11.54 -13.15
N HIS A 397 -21.65 -12.66 -13.62
CA HIS A 397 -21.30 -13.76 -12.70
C HIS A 397 -20.24 -13.40 -11.64
N PHE A 398 -19.42 -12.37 -11.88
CA PHE A 398 -18.39 -11.90 -10.95
C PHE A 398 -18.92 -10.90 -9.92
N ASN A 399 -20.01 -10.19 -10.24
CA ASN A 399 -20.55 -9.10 -9.43
C ASN A 399 -22.08 -9.20 -9.33
N SER A 400 -22.59 -10.37 -8.93
CA SER A 400 -24.00 -10.57 -8.61
C SER A 400 -24.20 -10.49 -7.09
N PRO A 401 -24.75 -9.39 -6.54
CA PRO A 401 -25.02 -9.30 -5.11
C PRO A 401 -26.26 -10.13 -4.76
N LEU A 402 -26.08 -11.18 -3.98
CA LEU A 402 -27.14 -12.11 -3.59
C LEU A 402 -27.46 -11.94 -2.09
N PRO A 403 -28.37 -11.03 -1.72
CA PRO A 403 -28.53 -10.54 -0.35
C PRO A 403 -29.05 -11.57 0.66
N TRP A 404 -29.65 -12.67 0.18
CA TRP A 404 -30.10 -13.77 1.04
C TRP A 404 -28.98 -14.72 1.48
N LEU A 405 -27.78 -14.58 0.92
CA LEU A 405 -26.60 -15.31 1.37
C LEU A 405 -25.94 -14.62 2.57
N ALA A 406 -25.34 -15.41 3.46
CA ALA A 406 -24.58 -14.88 4.59
C ALA A 406 -23.38 -14.01 4.14
N ASP A 407 -22.72 -14.40 3.06
CA ASP A 407 -21.78 -13.58 2.30
C ASP A 407 -22.38 -13.32 0.91
N PRO A 408 -22.85 -12.09 0.61
CA PRO A 408 -23.53 -11.77 -0.65
C PRO A 408 -22.71 -12.04 -1.92
N LEU A 409 -21.40 -12.22 -1.80
CA LEU A 409 -20.49 -12.50 -2.91
C LEU A 409 -20.01 -13.95 -2.96
N GLU A 410 -20.48 -14.81 -2.05
CA GLU A 410 -20.01 -16.21 -1.94
C GLU A 410 -20.18 -16.96 -3.28
N ALA A 411 -21.31 -16.78 -3.97
CA ALA A 411 -21.56 -17.39 -5.28
C ALA A 411 -20.57 -16.93 -6.36
N SER A 412 -20.25 -15.62 -6.40
CA SER A 412 -19.24 -15.08 -7.32
C SER A 412 -17.83 -15.60 -6.99
N LYS A 413 -17.52 -15.79 -5.70
CA LYS A 413 -16.25 -16.40 -5.26
C LYS A 413 -16.18 -17.88 -5.65
N ALA A 414 -17.28 -18.62 -5.51
CA ALA A 414 -17.40 -20.01 -5.95
C ALA A 414 -17.25 -20.15 -7.47
N TYR A 415 -17.84 -19.24 -8.26
CA TYR A 415 -17.67 -19.21 -9.71
C TYR A 415 -16.21 -19.10 -10.13
N LEU A 416 -15.52 -18.10 -9.59
CA LEU A 416 -14.09 -17.89 -9.81
C LEU A 416 -13.24 -19.06 -9.31
N SER A 417 -13.53 -19.64 -8.15
CA SER A 417 -12.80 -20.81 -7.63
C SER A 417 -13.03 -22.06 -8.49
N SER A 418 -14.23 -22.25 -9.04
CA SER A 418 -14.52 -23.34 -9.99
C SER A 418 -13.70 -23.22 -11.27
N PHE A 419 -13.39 -21.99 -11.71
CA PHE A 419 -12.52 -21.74 -12.86
C PHE A 419 -11.14 -22.36 -12.66
N PHE A 420 -10.50 -22.08 -11.53
CA PHE A 420 -9.19 -22.68 -11.23
C PHE A 420 -9.29 -24.17 -10.90
N ALA A 421 -10.32 -24.60 -10.19
CA ALA A 421 -10.48 -25.98 -9.74
C ALA A 421 -10.68 -26.97 -10.90
N PHE A 422 -11.58 -26.62 -11.83
CA PHE A 422 -12.09 -27.55 -12.83
C PHE A 422 -11.77 -27.13 -14.26
N ARG A 423 -11.40 -25.88 -14.50
CA ARG A 423 -11.16 -25.34 -15.87
C ARG A 423 -9.68 -25.09 -16.19
N TRP A 424 -8.74 -25.49 -15.33
CA TRP A 424 -7.29 -25.22 -15.53
C TRP A 424 -6.65 -25.89 -16.76
N ARG A 425 -7.28 -26.93 -17.33
CA ARG A 425 -6.86 -27.63 -18.57
C ARG A 425 -7.51 -27.10 -19.85
N THR A 426 -8.32 -26.04 -19.75
CA THR A 426 -9.15 -25.57 -20.86
C THR A 426 -8.38 -24.70 -21.85
N ARG A 427 -9.04 -24.39 -22.99
CA ARG A 427 -8.58 -23.52 -24.08
C ARG A 427 -8.01 -22.15 -23.66
N TYR A 428 -8.24 -21.72 -22.43
CA TYR A 428 -7.81 -20.41 -21.92
C TYR A 428 -6.35 -20.39 -21.41
N LEU A 429 -5.74 -21.55 -21.13
CA LEU A 429 -4.35 -21.66 -20.66
C LEU A 429 -3.59 -22.59 -21.62
N SER A 430 -3.12 -22.02 -22.74
CA SER A 430 -2.51 -22.79 -23.83
C SER A 430 -1.00 -23.01 -23.61
N GLY A 431 -0.34 -22.17 -22.82
CA GLY A 431 1.10 -22.23 -22.57
C GLY A 431 1.52 -23.20 -21.46
N MET A 432 2.66 -23.88 -21.63
CA MET A 432 3.24 -24.74 -20.58
C MET A 432 3.57 -23.95 -19.29
N VAL A 433 4.04 -22.71 -19.44
CA VAL A 433 4.34 -21.80 -18.31
C VAL A 433 3.06 -21.34 -17.61
N GLU A 434 2.00 -21.04 -18.35
CA GLU A 434 0.68 -20.67 -17.80
C GLU A 434 0.08 -21.83 -17.02
N ARG A 435 0.20 -23.06 -17.55
CA ARG A 435 -0.22 -24.29 -16.86
C ARG A 435 0.59 -24.57 -15.59
N ALA A 436 1.90 -24.31 -15.61
CA ALA A 436 2.75 -24.46 -14.42
C ALA A 436 2.40 -23.42 -13.33
N GLY A 437 2.19 -22.15 -13.71
CA GLY A 437 1.78 -21.08 -12.79
C GLY A 437 0.35 -21.21 -12.26
N ALA A 438 -0.54 -21.88 -13.00
CA ALA A 438 -1.92 -22.13 -12.58
C ALA A 438 -2.08 -23.32 -11.62
N TRP A 439 -1.06 -24.18 -11.48
CA TRP A 439 -1.16 -25.38 -10.63
C TRP A 439 -1.39 -25.06 -9.13
N PRO A 440 -0.69 -24.08 -8.51
CA PRO A 440 -1.00 -23.66 -7.14
C PRO A 440 -2.43 -23.12 -7.00
N LEU A 441 -2.91 -22.36 -7.99
CA LEU A 441 -4.26 -21.81 -8.02
C LEU A 441 -5.33 -22.89 -8.18
N LYS A 442 -5.05 -23.94 -8.95
CA LYS A 442 -5.92 -25.12 -9.06
C LYS A 442 -6.07 -25.81 -7.71
N THR A 443 -4.96 -26.09 -7.03
CA THR A 443 -4.98 -26.76 -5.71
C THR A 443 -5.75 -25.93 -4.70
N LEU A 444 -5.51 -24.61 -4.67
CA LEU A 444 -6.26 -23.67 -3.83
C LEU A 444 -7.75 -23.64 -4.19
N GLY A 445 -8.08 -23.56 -5.48
CA GLY A 445 -9.45 -23.59 -5.98
C GLY A 445 -10.19 -24.85 -5.56
N LEU A 446 -9.60 -26.04 -5.76
CA LEU A 446 -10.15 -27.31 -5.31
C LEU A 446 -10.35 -27.36 -3.79
N TRP A 447 -9.37 -26.86 -3.02
CA TRP A 447 -9.48 -26.78 -1.58
C TRP A 447 -10.66 -25.91 -1.16
N ARG A 448 -10.86 -24.73 -1.76
CA ARG A 448 -12.03 -23.88 -1.48
C ARG A 448 -13.35 -24.52 -1.90
N MET A 449 -13.38 -25.16 -3.08
CA MET A 449 -14.57 -25.88 -3.55
C MET A 449 -14.94 -27.03 -2.61
N LYS A 450 -14.00 -27.59 -1.84
CA LYS A 450 -14.30 -28.57 -0.77
C LYS A 450 -14.63 -27.88 0.56
N SER A 451 -13.75 -27.03 1.08
CA SER A 451 -13.83 -26.45 2.43
C SER A 451 -14.94 -25.39 2.61
N GLY A 452 -15.27 -24.65 1.55
CA GLY A 452 -16.18 -23.50 1.62
C GLY A 452 -15.53 -22.26 2.23
N PHE A 453 -14.21 -22.29 2.45
CA PHE A 453 -13.51 -21.16 3.04
C PHE A 453 -13.16 -20.11 1.98
N PHE A 454 -13.75 -18.92 2.10
CA PHE A 454 -13.53 -17.78 1.21
C PHE A 454 -12.96 -16.53 1.94
N GLY A 455 -12.49 -16.66 3.19
CA GLY A 455 -12.08 -15.52 4.03
C GLY A 455 -10.80 -14.78 3.62
N LEU A 456 -9.92 -15.41 2.84
CA LEU A 456 -8.65 -14.83 2.34
C LEU A 456 -8.59 -14.89 0.81
N TYR A 457 -9.40 -14.09 0.11
CA TYR A 457 -9.66 -14.24 -1.33
C TYR A 457 -8.74 -13.42 -2.26
N ALA A 458 -7.42 -13.52 -2.06
CA ALA A 458 -6.42 -12.72 -2.77
C ALA A 458 -6.32 -13.09 -4.26
N GLU A 459 -6.52 -14.35 -4.64
CA GLU A 459 -6.51 -14.80 -6.04
C GLU A 459 -7.66 -14.19 -6.85
N GLY A 460 -8.80 -13.91 -6.21
CA GLY A 460 -9.89 -13.19 -6.83
C GLY A 460 -9.57 -11.72 -7.07
N LEU A 461 -8.82 -11.09 -6.17
CA LEU A 461 -8.28 -9.75 -6.38
C LEU A 461 -7.25 -9.73 -7.52
N LEU A 462 -6.37 -10.73 -7.61
CA LEU A 462 -5.43 -10.88 -8.71
C LEU A 462 -6.12 -11.10 -10.05
N LEU A 463 -7.16 -11.93 -10.10
CA LEU A 463 -7.91 -12.18 -11.34
C LEU A 463 -8.75 -10.95 -11.73
N ARG A 464 -9.39 -10.27 -10.76
CA ARG A 464 -10.06 -8.98 -10.99
C ARG A 464 -9.09 -7.92 -11.46
N ALA A 465 -7.89 -7.85 -10.90
CA ALA A 465 -6.83 -6.94 -11.33
C ALA A 465 -6.30 -7.31 -12.72
N ALA A 466 -6.18 -8.59 -13.04
CA ALA A 466 -5.80 -9.07 -14.36
C ALA A 466 -6.87 -8.75 -15.42
N PHE A 467 -8.16 -8.93 -15.07
CA PHE A 467 -9.28 -8.52 -15.92
C PHE A 467 -9.38 -7.01 -16.06
N ALA A 468 -9.22 -6.27 -14.96
CA ALA A 468 -9.16 -4.81 -14.99
C ALA A 468 -7.94 -4.30 -15.78
N ALA A 469 -6.83 -5.04 -15.78
CA ALA A 469 -5.66 -4.74 -16.61
C ALA A 469 -5.89 -5.11 -18.08
N ALA A 470 -6.61 -6.19 -18.38
CA ALA A 470 -7.04 -6.55 -19.73
C ALA A 470 -8.07 -5.56 -20.29
N GLU A 471 -9.02 -5.13 -19.45
CA GLU A 471 -9.99 -4.07 -19.73
C GLU A 471 -9.31 -2.71 -19.82
N ALA A 472 -8.34 -2.40 -18.95
CA ALA A 472 -7.51 -1.21 -19.11
C ALA A 472 -6.67 -1.32 -20.38
N ARG A 473 -6.24 -2.51 -20.82
CA ARG A 473 -5.53 -2.70 -22.09
C ARG A 473 -6.46 -2.49 -23.29
N SER A 474 -7.72 -2.91 -23.23
CA SER A 474 -8.72 -2.62 -24.27
C SER A 474 -9.15 -1.15 -24.26
N ARG A 475 -9.39 -0.56 -23.09
CA ARG A 475 -9.65 0.88 -22.91
C ARG A 475 -8.43 1.77 -23.15
N LEU A 476 -7.20 1.27 -23.01
CA LEU A 476 -5.99 1.97 -23.42
C LEU A 476 -5.83 1.94 -24.93
N ARG A 477 -6.43 0.97 -25.66
CA ARG A 477 -6.61 1.09 -27.12
C ARG A 477 -7.61 2.20 -27.45
N PHE A 478 -8.67 2.35 -26.66
CA PHE A 478 -9.64 3.45 -26.75
C PHE A 478 -9.02 4.82 -26.43
N LEU A 479 -8.24 4.95 -25.36
CA LEU A 479 -7.53 6.19 -25.00
C LEU A 479 -6.31 6.46 -25.90
N ALA A 480 -5.69 5.43 -26.47
CA ALA A 480 -4.68 5.59 -27.51
C ALA A 480 -5.28 6.04 -28.85
N TRP A 481 -6.60 5.92 -29.05
CA TRP A 481 -7.31 6.43 -30.22
C TRP A 481 -7.57 7.95 -30.14
N GLU A 482 -7.58 8.58 -28.96
CA GLU A 482 -7.58 10.06 -28.89
C GLU A 482 -6.35 10.69 -29.58
N ARG A 483 -5.38 9.89 -30.08
CA ARG A 483 -4.37 10.35 -31.04
C ARG A 483 -4.25 9.39 -32.24
N PRO A 484 -4.61 9.80 -33.46
CA PRO A 484 -4.49 8.95 -34.64
C PRO A 484 -3.03 8.53 -34.89
N GLY A 485 -2.78 7.21 -35.02
CA GLY A 485 -1.51 6.66 -35.54
C GLY A 485 -0.76 5.59 -34.71
N GLY A 486 -1.30 5.08 -33.60
CA GLY A 486 -0.56 4.14 -32.73
C GLY A 486 -0.76 2.64 -33.02
N LYS A 487 0.07 2.00 -33.86
CA LYS A 487 0.24 0.53 -33.82
C LYS A 487 0.66 0.11 -32.41
N LEU A 488 0.20 -1.05 -31.91
CA LEU A 488 0.61 -1.60 -30.61
C LEU A 488 2.13 -1.84 -30.63
N ASN A 489 2.86 -0.87 -30.09
CA ASN A 489 4.28 -0.74 -30.30
C ASN A 489 5.00 -1.52 -29.19
N LEU A 490 5.90 -2.44 -29.54
CA LEU A 490 6.81 -3.07 -28.57
C LEU A 490 7.50 -2.02 -27.68
N LYS A 491 7.70 -0.80 -28.24
CA LYS A 491 8.21 0.41 -27.56
C LYS A 491 7.39 0.85 -26.33
N ASN A 492 6.12 0.47 -26.23
CA ASN A 492 5.24 0.83 -25.10
C ASN A 492 5.07 -0.31 -24.09
N LEU A 493 5.23 -1.57 -24.52
CA LEU A 493 5.08 -2.74 -23.65
C LEU A 493 6.37 -3.10 -22.91
N LEU A 494 7.52 -3.01 -23.58
CA LEU A 494 8.83 -3.32 -23.00
C LEU A 494 9.16 -2.45 -21.77
N PRO A 495 8.91 -1.12 -21.75
CA PRO A 495 9.07 -0.30 -20.55
C PRO A 495 8.24 -0.78 -19.35
N LEU A 496 7.02 -1.29 -19.59
CA LEU A 496 6.15 -1.78 -18.51
C LEU A 496 6.67 -3.08 -17.89
N VAL A 497 7.18 -4.00 -18.71
CA VAL A 497 7.80 -5.25 -18.24
C VAL A 497 9.08 -4.97 -17.45
N LEU A 498 9.92 -4.07 -17.94
CA LEU A 498 11.15 -3.66 -17.24
C LEU A 498 10.86 -2.95 -15.93
N ALA A 499 9.85 -2.08 -15.91
CA ALA A 499 9.38 -1.43 -14.68
C ALA A 499 8.83 -2.45 -13.67
N ALA A 500 8.07 -3.44 -14.11
CA ALA A 500 7.59 -4.53 -13.25
C ALA A 500 8.75 -5.36 -12.67
N GLY A 501 9.77 -5.66 -13.47
CA GLY A 501 10.98 -6.36 -13.01
C GLY A 501 11.78 -5.58 -11.97
N ALA A 502 11.96 -4.27 -12.18
CA ALA A 502 12.59 -3.38 -11.19
C ALA A 502 11.77 -3.27 -9.90
N CYS A 503 10.43 -3.20 -10.01
CA CYS A 503 9.54 -3.16 -8.84
C CYS A 503 9.59 -4.47 -8.05
N ALA A 504 9.57 -5.61 -8.71
CA ALA A 504 9.67 -6.91 -8.06
C ALA A 504 11.01 -7.10 -7.32
N GLY A 505 12.13 -6.72 -7.94
CA GLY A 505 13.46 -6.80 -7.32
C GLY A 505 13.58 -5.94 -6.06
N ALA A 506 13.10 -4.70 -6.11
CA ALA A 506 13.10 -3.80 -4.95
C ALA A 506 12.19 -4.30 -3.81
N LEU A 507 10.98 -4.79 -4.13
CA LEU A 507 10.04 -5.32 -3.14
C LEU A 507 10.57 -6.56 -2.41
N LEU A 508 11.23 -7.47 -3.13
CA LEU A 508 11.86 -8.65 -2.54
C LEU A 508 12.98 -8.29 -1.54
N ARG A 509 13.68 -7.17 -1.76
CA ARG A 509 14.78 -6.70 -0.88
C ARG A 509 14.30 -5.88 0.30
N ALA A 510 13.25 -5.10 0.12
CA ALA A 510 12.60 -4.37 1.20
C ALA A 510 11.99 -5.30 2.27
N TRP A 511 11.90 -6.61 2.00
CA TRP A 511 11.52 -7.64 2.96
C TRP A 511 12.64 -8.03 3.96
N GLY A 512 13.86 -7.50 3.81
CA GLY A 512 15.00 -7.81 4.68
C GLY A 512 14.94 -7.14 6.08
N PRO A 513 15.31 -7.85 7.17
CA PRO A 513 15.18 -7.37 8.55
C PRO A 513 16.08 -6.18 8.95
N SER A 514 17.13 -5.87 8.18
CA SER A 514 18.11 -4.81 8.50
C SER A 514 17.67 -3.37 8.15
N SER A 515 16.59 -3.20 7.39
CA SER A 515 16.16 -1.89 6.86
C SER A 515 15.21 -1.10 7.78
N SER A 516 14.63 -1.73 8.80
CA SER A 516 13.55 -1.14 9.61
C SER A 516 14.04 -0.20 10.71
N ALA A 517 15.17 -0.48 11.37
CA ALA A 517 15.63 0.26 12.55
C ALA A 517 16.03 1.73 12.26
N SER A 518 16.73 1.99 11.15
CA SER A 518 17.13 3.35 10.74
C SER A 518 15.93 4.22 10.32
N LEU A 519 14.90 3.58 9.75
CA LEU A 519 13.65 4.21 9.34
C LEU A 519 12.85 4.70 10.56
N PHE A 520 12.79 3.92 11.64
CA PHE A 520 12.12 4.33 12.87
C PHE A 520 12.75 5.58 13.50
N GLY A 521 14.09 5.67 13.53
CA GLY A 521 14.79 6.85 14.06
C GLY A 521 14.42 8.14 13.32
N LYS A 522 14.29 8.08 11.99
CA LYS A 522 13.91 9.23 11.15
C LYS A 522 12.41 9.53 11.24
N ALA A 523 11.57 8.51 11.32
CA ALA A 523 10.14 8.67 11.57
C ALA A 523 9.88 9.31 12.96
N ALA A 524 10.73 9.05 13.95
CA ALA A 524 10.58 9.65 15.27
C ALA A 524 10.63 11.17 15.20
N GLN A 525 11.60 11.72 14.48
CA GLN A 525 11.79 13.17 14.32
C GLN A 525 10.58 13.84 13.68
N GLY A 526 10.00 13.20 12.65
CA GLY A 526 8.78 13.68 12.01
C GLY A 526 7.56 13.64 12.94
N SER A 527 7.43 12.63 13.81
CA SER A 527 6.33 12.56 14.79
C SER A 527 6.38 13.72 15.80
N PHE A 528 7.57 14.11 16.27
CA PHE A 528 7.71 15.29 17.16
C PHE A 528 7.26 16.57 16.46
N LEU A 529 7.63 16.73 15.18
CA LEU A 529 7.29 17.92 14.40
C LEU A 529 5.78 17.97 14.12
N LEU A 530 5.16 16.83 13.79
CA LEU A 530 3.72 16.69 13.60
C LEU A 530 2.95 17.03 14.87
N ALA A 531 3.37 16.47 16.01
CA ALA A 531 2.74 16.68 17.31
C ALA A 531 3.05 18.05 17.95
N GLY A 532 4.01 18.81 17.40
CA GLY A 532 4.41 20.10 17.97
C GLY A 532 5.12 19.96 19.33
N LEU A 533 5.81 18.84 19.54
CA LEU A 533 6.49 18.52 20.79
C LEU A 533 7.94 19.03 20.76
N PRO A 534 8.44 19.67 21.84
CA PRO A 534 9.80 20.20 21.87
C PRO A 534 10.83 19.08 21.74
N TYR A 535 11.59 19.08 20.66
CA TYR A 535 12.67 18.14 20.41
C TYR A 535 13.90 18.87 19.85
N GLU A 536 15.04 18.73 20.53
CA GLU A 536 16.30 19.38 20.18
C GLU A 536 16.82 18.94 18.80
N GLY A 537 16.49 17.73 18.34
CA GLY A 537 16.98 17.18 17.07
C GLY A 537 16.21 17.60 15.80
N ILE A 538 15.03 18.24 15.93
CA ILE A 538 14.15 18.57 14.78
C ILE A 538 14.83 19.55 13.81
N THR A 539 15.74 20.36 14.32
CA THR A 539 16.44 21.42 13.58
C THR A 539 17.61 20.92 12.73
N TYR A 540 17.93 19.62 12.77
CA TYR A 540 19.17 19.08 12.21
C TYR A 540 18.93 18.09 11.04
N GLU A 541 17.88 17.27 11.07
CA GLU A 541 17.71 16.21 10.08
C GLU A 541 16.49 16.44 9.18
N MET A 542 16.79 16.72 7.91
CA MET A 542 15.98 16.52 6.69
C MET A 542 14.51 16.15 6.93
N PRO A 543 13.67 17.16 7.12
CA PRO A 543 12.36 16.99 7.74
C PRO A 543 11.32 16.40 6.81
N LEU A 544 11.51 16.52 5.50
CA LEU A 544 10.53 16.02 4.53
C LEU A 544 10.44 14.49 4.55
N PHE A 545 11.59 13.80 4.56
CA PHE A 545 11.60 12.34 4.61
C PHE A 545 11.07 11.81 5.93
N GLY A 546 11.56 12.34 7.07
CA GLY A 546 11.10 11.95 8.39
C GLY A 546 9.60 12.16 8.57
N LEU A 547 9.07 13.34 8.21
CA LEU A 547 7.65 13.67 8.34
C LEU A 547 6.75 12.81 7.46
N LEU A 548 7.15 12.54 6.22
CA LEU A 548 6.38 11.66 5.34
C LEU A 548 6.38 10.22 5.85
N LEU A 549 7.52 9.75 6.36
CA LEU A 549 7.62 8.42 6.97
C LEU A 549 6.76 8.30 8.23
N SER A 550 6.76 9.33 9.09
CA SER A 550 5.87 9.40 10.27
C SER A 550 4.41 9.34 9.85
N ALA A 551 3.99 10.16 8.88
CA ALA A 551 2.61 10.19 8.41
C ALA A 551 2.16 8.82 7.87
N VAL A 552 3.04 8.15 7.14
CA VAL A 552 2.77 6.82 6.58
C VAL A 552 2.70 5.75 7.67
N PHE A 553 3.60 5.77 8.65
CA PHE A 553 3.53 4.86 9.81
C PHE A 553 2.31 5.13 10.70
N SER A 554 1.89 6.39 10.88
CA SER A 554 0.66 6.74 11.59
C SER A 554 -0.60 6.21 10.90
N LEU A 555 -0.55 5.94 9.58
CA LEU A 555 -1.63 5.29 8.83
C LEU A 555 -1.57 3.75 8.90
N GLY A 556 -0.64 3.17 9.68
CA GLY A 556 -0.47 1.73 9.82
C GLY A 556 0.15 1.04 8.60
N LEU A 557 0.75 1.81 7.68
CA LEU A 557 1.39 1.27 6.49
C LEU A 557 2.80 0.77 6.81
N SER A 558 3.13 -0.43 6.32
CA SER A 558 4.46 -1.01 6.51
C SER A 558 5.51 -0.34 5.61
N PRO A 559 6.82 -0.42 5.94
CA PRO A 559 7.91 0.00 5.05
C PRO A 559 7.80 -0.58 3.63
N LEU A 560 7.28 -1.82 3.50
CA LEU A 560 7.03 -2.46 2.22
C LEU A 560 5.96 -1.74 1.38
N ALA A 561 4.91 -1.23 2.03
CA ALA A 561 3.88 -0.44 1.35
C ALA A 561 4.46 0.88 0.82
N VAL A 562 5.40 1.49 1.55
CA VAL A 562 6.11 2.71 1.10
C VAL A 562 6.95 2.41 -0.14
N THR A 563 7.71 1.31 -0.12
CA THR A 563 8.49 0.85 -1.28
C THR A 563 7.58 0.54 -2.48
N ALA A 564 6.42 -0.10 -2.25
CA ALA A 564 5.45 -0.42 -3.30
C ALA A 564 4.88 0.82 -3.99
N LEU A 565 4.80 1.96 -3.28
CA LEU A 565 4.34 3.24 -3.81
C LEU A 565 5.47 4.05 -4.47
N LEU A 566 6.67 4.04 -3.88
CA LEU A 566 7.82 4.82 -4.34
C LEU A 566 8.43 4.24 -5.63
N GLN A 567 8.57 2.91 -5.72
CA GLN A 567 9.31 2.27 -6.80
C GLN A 567 8.68 2.47 -8.20
N PRO A 568 7.34 2.39 -8.38
CA PRO A 568 6.72 2.72 -9.66
C PRO A 568 7.02 4.15 -10.11
N ALA A 569 7.06 5.10 -9.18
CA ALA A 569 7.35 6.50 -9.47
C ALA A 569 8.82 6.70 -9.88
N LEU A 570 9.76 6.01 -9.22
CA LEU A 570 11.18 5.96 -9.61
C LEU A 570 11.37 5.38 -11.02
N CYS A 571 10.73 4.25 -11.32
CA CYS A 571 10.77 3.65 -12.65
C CYS A 571 10.22 4.61 -13.71
N TRP A 572 9.08 5.23 -13.44
CA TRP A 572 8.46 6.16 -14.38
C TRP A 572 9.34 7.40 -14.63
N LEU A 573 9.89 8.00 -13.57
CA LEU A 573 10.80 9.14 -13.71
C LEU A 573 12.09 8.75 -14.44
N THR A 574 12.61 7.54 -14.23
CA THR A 574 13.83 7.05 -14.89
C THR A 574 13.59 6.92 -16.39
N TYR A 575 12.45 6.33 -16.76
CA TYR A 575 12.00 6.25 -18.13
C TYR A 575 11.80 7.64 -18.75
N ALA A 576 11.13 8.55 -18.03
CA ALA A 576 10.84 9.89 -18.50
C ALA A 576 12.12 10.71 -18.74
N ALA A 577 13.06 10.70 -17.78
CA ALA A 577 14.35 11.36 -17.91
C ALA A 577 15.16 10.81 -19.09
N GLY A 578 15.29 9.47 -19.19
CA GLY A 578 15.99 8.84 -20.32
C GLY A 578 15.33 9.15 -21.67
N ARG A 579 14.00 9.26 -21.69
CA ARG A 579 13.24 9.63 -22.89
C ARG A 579 13.41 11.09 -23.28
N LEU A 580 13.48 12.00 -22.31
CA LEU A 580 13.75 13.42 -22.55
C LEU A 580 15.17 13.63 -23.07
N ALA A 581 16.14 12.83 -22.58
CA ALA A 581 17.53 12.87 -22.99
C ALA A 581 17.80 12.24 -24.38
N GLY A 582 17.23 11.07 -24.66
CA GLY A 582 17.60 10.24 -25.83
C GLY A 582 16.44 9.63 -26.63
N GLY A 583 15.20 10.05 -26.38
CA GLY A 583 14.02 9.42 -26.99
C GLY A 583 13.69 8.04 -26.41
N TRP A 584 12.82 7.28 -27.07
CA TRP A 584 12.27 6.05 -26.50
C TRP A 584 13.33 4.99 -26.14
N LEU A 585 14.40 4.87 -26.94
CA LEU A 585 15.51 3.95 -26.65
C LEU A 585 16.28 4.36 -25.40
N GLY A 586 16.50 5.66 -25.19
CA GLY A 586 17.10 6.18 -23.97
C GLY A 586 16.26 5.87 -22.73
N GLY A 587 14.94 6.06 -22.81
CA GLY A 587 14.02 5.74 -21.72
C GLY A 587 13.97 4.25 -21.39
N THR A 588 13.82 3.39 -22.41
CA THR A 588 13.77 1.93 -22.21
C THR A 588 15.10 1.37 -21.73
N GLY A 589 16.23 1.87 -22.27
CA GLY A 589 17.57 1.50 -21.81
C GLY A 589 17.77 1.87 -20.35
N ALA A 590 17.41 3.10 -19.96
CA ALA A 590 17.49 3.57 -18.57
C ALA A 590 16.72 2.66 -17.60
N LEU A 591 15.49 2.26 -17.97
CA LEU A 591 14.70 1.30 -17.20
C LEU A 591 15.34 -0.09 -17.12
N ALA A 592 15.89 -0.59 -18.22
CA ALA A 592 16.54 -1.90 -18.23
C ALA A 592 17.77 -1.91 -17.30
N ALA A 593 18.58 -0.86 -17.36
CA ALA A 593 19.74 -0.73 -16.50
C ALA A 593 19.36 -0.52 -15.03
N LEU A 594 18.27 0.20 -14.75
CA LEU A 594 17.73 0.30 -13.39
C LEU A 594 17.25 -1.07 -12.88
N ALA A 595 16.53 -1.83 -13.70
CA ALA A 595 16.11 -3.18 -13.33
C ALA A 595 17.31 -4.09 -13.04
N LEU A 596 18.39 -4.01 -13.83
CA LEU A 596 19.62 -4.76 -13.57
C LEU A 596 20.32 -4.29 -12.28
N TYR A 597 20.40 -2.99 -12.06
CA TYR A 597 20.98 -2.39 -10.86
C TYR A 597 20.24 -2.86 -9.60
N GLU A 598 18.91 -2.73 -9.59
CA GLU A 598 18.07 -3.18 -8.48
C GLU A 598 18.17 -4.70 -8.24
N ASN A 599 18.50 -5.50 -9.26
CA ASN A 599 18.67 -6.95 -9.15
C ASN A 599 20.12 -7.43 -8.90
N SER A 600 21.12 -6.54 -8.86
CA SER A 600 22.55 -6.88 -8.80
C SER A 600 23.10 -7.36 -7.44
N GLY A 601 22.33 -7.26 -6.37
CA GLY A 601 22.70 -7.77 -5.03
C GLY A 601 23.04 -6.68 -4.02
N ALA A 602 22.99 -5.41 -4.41
CA ALA A 602 23.12 -4.27 -3.50
C ALA A 602 21.99 -4.26 -2.45
N GLU A 603 22.34 -3.97 -1.19
CA GLU A 603 21.38 -3.68 -0.12
C GLU A 603 20.47 -2.53 -0.53
N TYR A 604 19.16 -2.73 -0.44
CA TYR A 604 18.17 -1.71 -0.75
C TYR A 604 18.02 -0.76 0.43
N ASP A 605 18.46 0.49 0.26
CA ASP A 605 18.30 1.55 1.25
C ASP A 605 17.15 2.47 0.82
N LEU A 606 16.03 2.38 1.54
CA LEU A 606 14.81 3.14 1.25
C LEU A 606 15.05 4.66 1.33
N GLU A 607 15.94 5.13 2.22
CA GLU A 607 16.27 6.54 2.30
C GLU A 607 16.99 7.02 1.05
N GLN A 608 17.95 6.24 0.55
CA GLN A 608 18.67 6.60 -0.68
C GLN A 608 17.76 6.52 -1.91
N ALA A 609 16.83 5.56 -1.96
CA ALA A 609 15.83 5.47 -3.01
C ALA A 609 14.87 6.67 -2.98
N PHE A 610 14.44 7.09 -1.78
CA PHE A 610 13.60 8.26 -1.57
C PHE A 610 14.31 9.54 -2.00
N TYR A 611 15.58 9.69 -1.65
CA TYR A 611 16.38 10.83 -2.12
C TYR A 611 16.63 10.79 -3.62
N GLY A 612 16.92 9.60 -4.17
CA GLY A 612 17.01 9.34 -5.60
C GLY A 612 15.76 9.77 -6.36
N PHE A 613 14.57 9.59 -5.78
CA PHE A 613 13.31 10.06 -6.36
C PHE A 613 13.27 11.57 -6.57
N PHE A 614 13.64 12.38 -5.56
CA PHE A 614 13.63 13.84 -5.71
C PHE A 614 14.72 14.34 -6.64
N LEU A 615 15.91 13.75 -6.60
CA LEU A 615 16.99 14.07 -7.53
C LEU A 615 16.60 13.78 -8.97
N LEU A 616 15.92 12.66 -9.19
CA LEU A 616 15.45 12.24 -10.50
C LEU A 616 14.25 13.07 -10.99
N LEU A 617 13.35 13.49 -10.10
CA LEU A 617 12.31 14.47 -10.39
C LEU A 617 12.93 15.81 -10.82
N ALA A 618 13.92 16.30 -10.08
CA ALA A 618 14.66 17.52 -10.43
C ALA A 618 15.34 17.37 -11.79
N LEU A 619 16.07 16.27 -12.02
CA LEU A 619 16.68 15.98 -13.32
C LEU A 619 15.67 15.98 -14.47
N THR A 620 14.51 15.34 -14.27
CA THR A 620 13.46 15.23 -15.28
C THR A 620 12.89 16.60 -15.64
N LEU A 621 12.68 17.46 -14.64
CA LEU A 621 12.20 18.84 -14.86
C LEU A 621 13.27 19.75 -15.47
N LEU A 622 14.55 19.60 -15.12
CA LEU A 622 15.65 20.30 -15.79
C LEU A 622 15.75 19.88 -17.27
N LEU A 623 15.50 18.60 -17.59
CA LEU A 623 15.44 18.09 -18.96
C LEU A 623 14.18 18.53 -19.72
N ASP A 624 13.04 18.73 -19.06
CA ASP A 624 11.82 19.28 -19.68
C ASP A 624 11.94 20.80 -19.89
N GLU A 625 12.56 21.52 -18.96
CA GLU A 625 12.83 22.96 -19.07
C GLU A 625 13.64 23.28 -20.33
N ARG A 626 14.63 22.44 -20.69
CA ARG A 626 15.36 22.52 -21.96
C ARG A 626 14.41 22.68 -23.16
N ARG A 627 13.26 22.00 -23.16
CA ARG A 627 12.32 21.98 -24.29
C ARG A 627 11.33 23.14 -24.29
N ARG A 628 10.79 23.49 -23.12
CA ARG A 628 9.71 24.48 -22.99
C ARG A 628 10.20 25.90 -22.72
N SER A 629 11.41 26.04 -22.15
CA SER A 629 12.13 27.30 -21.90
C SER A 629 11.24 28.49 -21.48
N SER A 630 10.28 28.26 -20.57
CA SER A 630 9.34 29.27 -20.07
C SER A 630 9.66 29.69 -18.63
N ALA A 631 9.09 30.82 -18.19
CA ALA A 631 9.16 31.25 -16.79
C ALA A 631 8.57 30.19 -15.84
N ALA A 632 7.44 29.58 -16.23
CA ALA A 632 6.81 28.52 -15.47
C ALA A 632 7.70 27.28 -15.33
N SER A 633 8.38 26.85 -16.40
CA SER A 633 9.29 25.71 -16.31
C SER A 633 10.52 26.00 -15.44
N ALA A 634 11.02 27.24 -15.44
CA ALA A 634 12.12 27.66 -14.56
C ALA A 634 11.70 27.69 -13.08
N VAL A 635 10.48 28.12 -12.78
CA VAL A 635 9.92 28.05 -11.42
C VAL A 635 9.72 26.59 -10.99
N MET A 636 9.17 25.73 -11.86
CA MET A 636 8.96 24.31 -11.53
C MET A 636 10.27 23.56 -11.29
N SER A 637 11.28 23.76 -12.14
CA SER A 637 12.61 23.15 -11.95
C SER A 637 13.27 23.70 -10.69
N GLY A 638 13.17 25.02 -10.42
CA GLY A 638 13.66 25.64 -9.19
C GLY A 638 13.01 25.04 -7.95
N LEU A 639 11.67 24.99 -7.91
CA LEU A 639 10.92 24.34 -6.82
C LEU A 639 11.33 22.89 -6.63
N SER A 640 11.52 22.12 -7.72
CA SER A 640 11.93 20.71 -7.60
C SER A 640 13.32 20.54 -6.97
N VAL A 641 14.26 21.44 -7.27
CA VAL A 641 15.55 21.49 -6.60
C VAL A 641 15.36 21.87 -5.13
N GLY A 642 14.52 22.86 -4.82
CA GLY A 642 14.16 23.21 -3.44
C GLY A 642 13.56 22.05 -2.64
N ILE A 643 12.66 21.26 -3.25
CA ILE A 643 12.08 20.05 -2.64
C ILE A 643 13.19 19.03 -2.36
N SER A 644 14.11 18.82 -3.31
CA SER A 644 15.23 17.91 -3.08
C SER A 644 16.15 18.40 -1.94
N MET A 645 16.28 19.71 -1.72
CA MET A 645 17.02 20.28 -0.58
C MET A 645 16.35 20.00 0.78
N LEU A 646 15.01 19.97 0.80
CA LEU A 646 14.23 19.56 1.98
C LEU A 646 14.38 18.07 2.30
N ALA A 647 14.61 17.25 1.27
CA ALA A 647 14.92 15.84 1.42
C ALA A 647 16.39 15.63 1.82
N ARG A 648 17.36 16.28 1.15
CA ARG A 648 18.76 16.40 1.57
C ARG A 648 19.43 17.70 1.10
N VAL A 649 20.37 18.25 1.88
CA VAL A 649 21.03 19.55 1.66
C VAL A 649 22.09 19.62 0.54
N PRO A 650 22.68 18.55 -0.07
CA PRO A 650 23.93 18.71 -0.80
C PRO A 650 23.78 19.54 -2.08
N LEU A 651 22.56 19.84 -2.54
CA LEU A 651 22.30 20.74 -3.67
C LEU A 651 22.29 22.22 -3.31
N PHE A 652 22.63 22.63 -2.09
CA PHE A 652 22.53 24.02 -1.64
C PHE A 652 23.14 25.06 -2.60
N LEU A 653 24.33 24.81 -3.18
CA LEU A 653 24.96 25.73 -4.15
C LEU A 653 24.58 25.46 -5.61
N PHE A 654 23.83 24.38 -5.88
CA PHE A 654 23.41 24.01 -7.23
C PHE A 654 22.56 25.08 -7.92
N PRO A 655 21.64 25.80 -7.24
CA PRO A 655 20.90 26.91 -7.83
C PRO A 655 21.76 28.05 -8.40
N LEU A 656 22.97 28.23 -7.88
CA LEU A 656 23.94 29.20 -8.39
C LEU A 656 24.77 28.60 -9.54
N PHE A 657 25.12 27.33 -9.41
CA PHE A 657 25.94 26.60 -10.38
C PHE A 657 25.19 26.34 -11.70
N TYR A 658 23.94 25.89 -11.64
CA TYR A 658 23.17 25.47 -12.82
C TYR A 658 22.97 26.60 -13.85
N PRO A 659 22.52 27.82 -13.48
CA PRO A 659 22.38 28.91 -14.44
C PRO A 659 23.72 29.32 -15.07
N LEU A 660 24.82 29.26 -14.32
CA LEU A 660 26.16 29.55 -14.82
C LEU A 660 26.59 28.51 -15.88
N VAL A 661 26.47 27.21 -15.57
CA VAL A 661 26.77 26.14 -16.54
C VAL A 661 25.89 26.25 -17.76
N ARG A 662 24.61 26.59 -17.59
CA ARG A 662 23.67 26.81 -18.69
C ARG A 662 24.10 27.98 -19.58
N ALA A 663 24.46 29.12 -18.99
CA ALA A 663 24.92 30.29 -19.73
C ALA A 663 26.21 30.00 -20.51
N LEU A 664 27.17 29.29 -19.88
CA LEU A 664 28.43 28.90 -20.52
C LEU A 664 28.23 27.86 -21.64
N ALA A 665 27.40 26.85 -21.42
CA ALA A 665 27.17 25.77 -22.37
C ALA A 665 26.41 26.24 -23.61
N LEU A 666 25.40 27.11 -23.43
CA LEU A 666 24.52 27.59 -24.50
C LEU A 666 24.99 28.90 -25.14
N LYS A 667 25.92 29.64 -24.51
CA LYS A 667 26.38 30.97 -24.94
C LYS A 667 25.23 32.00 -25.11
N GLU A 668 24.14 31.84 -24.38
CA GLU A 668 22.97 32.71 -24.45
C GLU A 668 22.95 33.70 -23.28
N TYR A 669 23.18 34.99 -23.57
CA TYR A 669 23.14 36.07 -22.57
C TYR A 669 22.07 37.10 -22.95
N SER A 670 20.81 36.80 -22.60
CA SER A 670 19.66 37.69 -22.83
C SER A 670 18.97 38.07 -21.51
N ARG A 671 18.22 39.18 -21.51
CA ARG A 671 17.40 39.60 -20.34
C ARG A 671 16.41 38.52 -19.91
N SER A 672 15.83 37.78 -20.85
CA SER A 672 14.90 36.68 -20.54
C SER A 672 15.62 35.48 -19.90
N THR A 673 16.86 35.20 -20.28
CA THR A 673 17.68 34.17 -19.63
C THR A 673 18.07 34.55 -18.21
N LEU A 674 18.44 35.82 -17.97
CA LEU A 674 18.71 36.33 -16.61
C LEU A 674 17.45 36.29 -15.72
N LEU A 675 16.29 36.69 -16.25
CA LEU A 675 15.03 36.62 -15.50
C LEU A 675 14.68 35.17 -15.14
N ARG A 676 14.81 34.22 -16.07
CA ARG A 676 14.58 32.79 -15.80
C ARG A 676 15.55 32.24 -14.75
N ALA A 677 16.82 32.62 -14.82
CA ALA A 677 17.80 32.27 -13.80
C ALA A 677 17.42 32.82 -12.41
N ALA A 678 16.96 34.07 -12.34
CA ALA A 678 16.49 34.67 -11.09
C ALA A 678 15.23 33.97 -10.55
N LEU A 679 14.27 33.64 -11.41
CA LEU A 679 13.05 32.90 -11.02
C LEU A 679 13.37 31.50 -10.51
N PHE A 680 14.27 30.77 -11.20
CA PHE A 680 14.75 29.46 -10.76
C PHE A 680 15.43 29.54 -9.38
N LEU A 681 16.31 30.53 -9.20
CA LEU A 681 17.02 30.77 -7.94
C LEU A 681 16.06 31.08 -6.79
N ALA A 682 15.13 32.01 -7.01
CA ALA A 682 14.14 32.41 -6.02
C ALA A 682 13.24 31.22 -5.63
N ALA A 683 12.76 30.46 -6.62
CA ALA A 683 11.93 29.29 -6.41
C ALA A 683 12.64 28.18 -5.61
N ALA A 684 13.92 27.92 -5.89
CA ALA A 684 14.69 26.90 -5.18
C ALA A 684 14.87 27.20 -3.69
N TYR A 685 15.17 28.46 -3.33
CA TYR A 685 15.40 28.84 -1.93
C TYR A 685 14.12 29.18 -1.15
N ALA A 686 13.02 29.54 -1.82
CA ALA A 686 11.77 29.90 -1.14
C ALA A 686 11.27 28.82 -0.18
N LEU A 687 11.42 27.54 -0.55
CA LEU A 687 10.99 26.40 0.27
C LEU A 687 11.85 26.18 1.54
N LEU A 688 13.05 26.78 1.61
CA LEU A 688 13.93 26.66 2.77
C LEU A 688 13.69 27.74 3.84
N LEU A 689 12.99 28.83 3.50
CA LEU A 689 12.76 29.95 4.43
C LEU A 689 12.07 29.54 5.74
N PRO A 690 11.03 28.68 5.73
CA PRO A 690 10.38 28.22 6.97
C PRO A 690 11.34 27.46 7.90
N TRP A 691 12.32 26.75 7.34
CA TRP A 691 13.33 26.03 8.11
C TRP A 691 14.39 26.95 8.70
N GLY A 692 14.80 27.97 7.95
CA GLY A 692 15.63 29.04 8.48
C GLY A 692 14.96 29.75 9.65
N PHE A 693 13.65 30.02 9.56
CA PHE A 693 12.86 30.61 10.64
C PHE A 693 12.74 29.69 11.86
N LEU A 694 12.48 28.40 11.65
CA LEU A 694 12.48 27.39 12.71
C LEU A 694 13.82 27.38 13.46
N ASN A 695 14.94 27.36 12.72
CA ASN A 695 16.27 27.35 13.31
C ASN A 695 16.58 28.64 14.07
N LEU A 696 16.19 29.80 13.53
CA LEU A 696 16.31 31.09 14.22
C LEU A 696 15.52 31.10 15.53
N SER A 697 14.30 30.57 15.52
CA SER A 697 13.44 30.54 16.71
C SER A 697 13.94 29.55 17.75
N ALA A 698 14.46 28.40 17.33
CA ALA A 698 14.90 27.34 18.23
C ALA A 698 16.31 27.57 18.81
N LYS A 699 17.21 28.23 18.07
CA LYS A 699 18.63 28.38 18.43
C LYS A 699 19.12 29.82 18.55
N GLY A 700 18.29 30.81 18.21
CA GLY A 700 18.70 32.21 18.13
C GLY A 700 19.57 32.54 16.91
N GLU A 701 19.80 31.59 16.00
CA GLU A 701 20.62 31.77 14.79
C GLU A 701 19.88 31.33 13.54
N PHE A 702 19.85 32.19 12.51
CA PHE A 702 19.33 31.82 11.21
C PHE A 702 20.34 30.92 10.48
N SER A 703 19.99 29.65 10.30
CA SER A 703 20.75 28.71 9.48
C SER A 703 19.83 27.87 8.61
N ILE A 704 20.20 27.67 7.35
CA ILE A 704 19.51 26.78 6.39
C ILE A 704 20.35 25.54 6.03
N VAL A 705 21.55 25.44 6.60
CA VAL A 705 22.47 24.31 6.46
C VAL A 705 22.69 23.68 7.83
N ASN A 706 22.83 22.36 7.88
CA ASN A 706 23.17 21.66 9.10
C ASN A 706 24.66 21.90 9.44
N LYS A 707 24.94 22.58 10.56
CA LYS A 707 26.30 22.92 11.02
C LYS A 707 27.02 21.74 11.70
N ASP A 708 26.29 20.78 12.28
CA ASP A 708 26.86 19.81 13.24
C ASP A 708 26.86 18.36 12.75
N SER A 709 25.91 17.91 11.92
CA SER A 709 25.82 16.49 11.52
C SER A 709 26.91 16.02 10.55
N ALA A 710 27.59 16.95 9.89
CA ALA A 710 28.61 16.66 8.88
C ALA A 710 30.04 16.95 9.40
N SER A 711 30.20 17.31 10.67
CA SER A 711 31.50 17.73 11.22
C SER A 711 32.57 16.67 11.00
N ASP A 712 32.26 15.39 11.21
CA ASP A 712 33.22 14.30 11.07
C ASP A 712 33.74 14.18 9.63
N ASN A 713 32.85 14.29 8.64
CA ASN A 713 33.23 14.18 7.23
C ASN A 713 34.00 15.40 6.72
N VAL A 714 33.60 16.58 7.20
CA VAL A 714 34.25 17.85 6.89
C VAL A 714 35.67 17.87 7.48
N ILE A 715 35.81 17.49 8.76
CA ILE A 715 37.08 17.52 9.48
C ILE A 715 38.04 16.44 8.97
N THR A 716 37.59 15.19 8.87
CA THR A 716 38.46 14.09 8.39
C THR A 716 38.83 14.30 6.92
N GLY A 717 37.92 14.84 6.11
CA GLY A 717 38.20 15.32 4.76
C GLY A 717 39.26 16.43 4.74
N ALA A 718 39.16 17.46 5.58
CA ALA A 718 40.18 18.50 5.68
C ALA A 718 41.56 17.93 6.05
N LEU A 719 41.60 16.90 6.91
CA LEU A 719 42.82 16.21 7.32
C LEU A 719 43.40 15.24 6.26
N GLY A 720 42.76 15.14 5.09
CA GLY A 720 43.23 14.36 3.95
C GLY A 720 42.77 12.90 3.95
N SER A 721 41.80 12.54 4.78
CA SER A 721 41.18 11.21 4.74
C SER A 721 40.35 11.05 3.47
N VAL A 722 40.35 9.83 2.93
CA VAL A 722 39.51 9.46 1.79
C VAL A 722 38.16 8.97 2.28
N TYR A 723 38.15 8.10 3.29
CA TYR A 723 36.93 7.46 3.80
C TYR A 723 36.31 8.25 4.94
N SER A 724 34.98 8.16 5.07
CA SER A 724 34.30 8.63 6.28
C SER A 724 34.82 7.84 7.49
N LEU A 725 35.38 8.55 8.47
CA LEU A 725 35.86 7.97 9.72
C LEU A 725 35.00 8.51 10.86
N GLU A 726 34.27 7.63 11.54
CA GLU A 726 33.46 7.99 12.70
C GLU A 726 34.31 7.90 13.99
N GLY A 727 34.19 8.90 14.86
CA GLY A 727 34.98 9.03 16.10
C GLY A 727 34.95 10.47 16.61
N ASP A 728 35.74 10.84 17.61
CA ASP A 728 35.81 12.24 18.08
C ASP A 728 36.70 13.09 17.16
N SER A 729 36.22 13.35 15.94
CA SER A 729 36.96 14.10 14.93
C SER A 729 37.29 15.52 15.38
N ARG A 730 36.45 16.13 16.22
CA ARG A 730 36.65 17.46 16.78
C ARG A 730 37.82 17.49 17.75
N ALA A 731 37.90 16.52 18.66
CA ALA A 731 39.05 16.37 19.55
C ALA A 731 40.34 16.06 18.76
N LEU A 732 40.26 15.19 17.74
CA LEU A 732 41.39 14.91 16.85
C LEU A 732 41.92 16.17 16.14
N ALA A 733 41.02 17.07 15.73
CA ALA A 733 41.34 18.34 15.08
C ALA A 733 41.72 19.47 16.04
N GLY A 734 41.60 19.26 17.36
CA GLY A 734 41.86 20.28 18.37
C GLY A 734 40.86 21.44 18.35
N LEU A 735 39.62 21.21 17.91
CA LEU A 735 38.59 22.24 17.85
C LEU A 735 38.04 22.57 19.23
N ALA A 736 37.98 23.86 19.56
CA ALA A 736 37.35 24.32 20.80
C ALA A 736 35.82 24.04 20.78
N PRO A 737 35.17 23.93 21.97
CA PRO A 737 33.72 23.87 22.06
C PRO A 737 33.07 25.08 21.36
N GLY A 738 32.22 24.83 20.37
CA GLY A 738 31.56 25.89 19.57
C GLY A 738 32.34 26.40 18.35
N GLU A 739 33.58 25.95 18.11
CA GLU A 739 34.30 26.30 16.87
C GLU A 739 33.68 25.63 15.64
N ASP A 740 33.50 26.41 14.57
CA ASP A 740 32.80 25.98 13.34
C ASP A 740 33.68 25.08 12.46
N ALA A 741 33.17 23.90 12.10
CA ALA A 741 33.90 22.89 11.33
C ALA A 741 34.16 23.33 9.87
N ILE A 742 33.30 24.18 9.29
CA ILE A 742 33.46 24.71 7.93
C ILE A 742 34.60 25.74 7.92
N ARG A 743 34.68 26.60 8.93
CA ARG A 743 35.80 27.55 9.11
C ARG A 743 37.12 26.80 9.27
N PHE A 744 37.14 25.75 10.08
CA PHE A 744 38.29 24.86 10.21
C PHE A 744 38.70 24.26 8.87
N PHE A 745 37.74 23.71 8.12
CA PHE A 745 37.98 23.15 6.80
C PHE A 745 38.68 24.15 5.87
N PHE A 746 38.13 25.36 5.71
CA PHE A 746 38.73 26.36 4.82
C PHE A 746 40.13 26.77 5.29
N ARG A 747 40.33 26.96 6.60
CA ARG A 747 41.65 27.26 7.18
C ARG A 747 42.66 26.15 6.84
N THR A 748 42.33 24.90 7.14
CA THR A 748 43.22 23.75 6.93
C THR A 748 43.51 23.49 5.45
N VAL A 749 42.53 23.66 4.57
CA VAL A 749 42.72 23.52 3.12
C VAL A 749 43.66 24.61 2.57
N LEU A 750 43.52 25.85 3.05
CA LEU A 750 44.41 26.95 2.66
C LEU A 750 45.83 26.80 3.21
N GLU A 751 45.97 26.22 4.41
CA GLU A 751 47.27 25.91 5.01
C GLU A 751 48.01 24.77 4.28
N ARG A 752 47.27 23.81 3.70
CA ARG A 752 47.84 22.60 3.08
C ARG A 752 47.19 22.25 1.73
N PRO A 753 47.29 23.12 0.71
CA PRO A 753 46.56 22.96 -0.54
C PRO A 753 46.98 21.73 -1.35
N ALA A 754 48.27 21.38 -1.35
CA ALA A 754 48.79 20.22 -2.09
C ALA A 754 48.31 18.88 -1.48
N ASP A 755 48.34 18.76 -0.15
CA ASP A 755 47.83 17.59 0.58
C ASP A 755 46.34 17.39 0.32
N TYR A 756 45.57 18.48 0.37
CA TYR A 756 44.15 18.43 0.10
C TYR A 756 43.85 18.08 -1.37
N ALA A 757 44.59 18.64 -2.32
CA ALA A 757 44.45 18.29 -3.74
C ALA A 757 44.75 16.80 -4.00
N ALA A 758 45.78 16.25 -3.36
CA ALA A 758 46.08 14.81 -3.44
C ALA A 758 44.97 13.96 -2.80
N GLY A 759 44.42 14.39 -1.66
CA GLY A 759 43.27 13.76 -1.01
C GLY A 759 42.03 13.78 -1.90
N LEU A 760 41.73 14.91 -2.51
CA LEU A 760 40.62 15.10 -3.46
C LEU A 760 40.77 14.16 -4.67
N ALA A 761 41.97 14.05 -5.25
CA ALA A 761 42.22 13.13 -6.36
C ALA A 761 41.96 11.67 -5.97
N ARG A 762 42.41 11.25 -4.78
CA ARG A 762 42.12 9.90 -4.24
C ARG A 762 40.63 9.69 -3.99
N ARG A 763 39.91 10.70 -3.51
CA ARG A 763 38.45 10.62 -3.31
C ARG A 763 37.70 10.51 -4.63
N LEU A 764 38.08 11.28 -5.64
CA LEU A 764 37.50 11.16 -6.99
C LEU A 764 37.76 9.77 -7.58
N TRP A 765 38.97 9.23 -7.39
CA TRP A 765 39.29 7.85 -7.77
C TRP A 765 38.44 6.84 -6.99
N GLN A 766 38.29 7.01 -5.68
CA GLN A 766 37.48 6.12 -4.85
C GLN A 766 36.00 6.15 -5.23
N ILE A 767 35.45 7.33 -5.54
CA ILE A 767 34.08 7.49 -6.03
C ILE A 767 33.89 6.75 -7.35
N PHE A 768 34.84 6.87 -8.27
CA PHE A 768 34.85 6.11 -9.51
C PHE A 768 34.81 4.60 -9.24
N LEU A 769 35.61 4.11 -8.29
CA LEU A 769 35.67 2.69 -7.92
C LEU A 769 34.38 2.15 -7.29
N PHE A 770 33.48 3.00 -6.76
CA PHE A 770 32.19 2.51 -6.27
C PHE A 770 31.34 1.91 -7.39
N GLN A 771 31.38 2.49 -8.60
CA GLN A 771 30.62 2.03 -9.77
C GLN A 771 31.40 2.32 -11.07
N PRO A 772 32.52 1.62 -11.34
CA PRO A 772 33.46 2.00 -12.40
C PRO A 772 32.83 1.96 -13.79
N LEU A 773 31.90 1.03 -14.05
CA LEU A 773 31.18 0.96 -15.31
C LEU A 773 30.25 2.15 -15.53
N LEU A 774 29.50 2.57 -14.50
CA LEU A 774 28.57 3.70 -14.60
C LEU A 774 29.32 5.01 -14.75
N PHE A 775 30.33 5.25 -13.90
CA PHE A 775 31.15 6.45 -13.97
C PHE A 775 31.98 6.50 -15.25
N GLY A 776 32.57 5.38 -15.68
CA GLY A 776 33.29 5.29 -16.95
C GLY A 776 32.40 5.62 -18.14
N ALA A 777 31.20 5.03 -18.20
CA ALA A 777 30.23 5.34 -19.26
C ALA A 777 29.77 6.80 -19.21
N PHE A 778 29.57 7.37 -18.02
CA PHE A 778 29.21 8.76 -17.85
C PHE A 778 30.30 9.74 -18.30
N LEU A 779 31.56 9.50 -17.92
CA LEU A 779 32.68 10.31 -18.39
C LEU A 779 32.82 10.22 -19.92
N ALA A 780 32.77 9.00 -20.47
CA ALA A 780 32.82 8.80 -21.91
C ALA A 780 31.70 9.59 -22.63
N VAL A 781 30.46 9.50 -22.13
CA VAL A 781 29.35 10.29 -22.66
C VAL A 781 29.58 11.79 -22.50
N LEU A 782 30.06 12.26 -21.35
CA LEU A 782 30.30 13.69 -21.09
C LEU A 782 31.30 14.29 -22.09
N PHE A 783 32.35 13.54 -22.46
CA PHE A 783 33.37 13.97 -23.42
C PHE A 783 32.97 13.76 -24.89
N LEU A 784 32.29 12.65 -25.20
CA LEU A 784 31.97 12.25 -26.57
C LEU A 784 30.64 12.84 -27.08
N ASN A 785 29.73 13.21 -26.18
CA ASN A 785 28.43 13.74 -26.56
C ASN A 785 28.57 15.13 -27.19
N ARG A 786 28.14 15.26 -28.43
CA ARG A 786 28.19 16.53 -29.19
C ARG A 786 27.00 17.46 -28.91
N ASP A 787 25.95 16.97 -28.24
CA ASP A 787 24.78 17.78 -27.89
C ASP A 787 25.05 18.65 -26.64
N ARG A 788 25.50 19.89 -26.89
CA ARG A 788 25.75 20.88 -25.83
C ARG A 788 24.52 21.25 -25.02
N THR A 789 23.32 21.02 -25.53
CA THR A 789 22.09 21.36 -24.82
C THR A 789 21.74 20.38 -23.69
N LEU A 790 22.43 19.22 -23.64
CA LEU A 790 22.36 18.30 -22.50
C LEU A 790 23.32 18.65 -21.37
N LEU A 791 24.38 19.43 -21.61
CA LEU A 791 25.40 19.78 -20.61
C LEU A 791 24.81 20.37 -19.31
N PRO A 792 23.78 21.23 -19.34
CA PRO A 792 23.16 21.72 -18.10
C PRO A 792 22.54 20.60 -17.25
N ALA A 793 22.05 19.51 -17.85
CA ALA A 793 21.52 18.36 -17.10
C ALA A 793 22.66 17.49 -16.52
N PHE A 794 23.77 17.34 -17.25
CA PHE A 794 24.99 16.70 -16.74
C PHE A 794 25.60 17.44 -15.55
N SER A 795 25.31 18.74 -15.39
CA SER A 795 25.80 19.52 -14.26
C SER A 795 25.30 19.00 -12.91
N LEU A 796 24.14 18.35 -12.85
CA LEU A 796 23.58 17.81 -11.60
C LEU A 796 24.45 16.68 -10.99
N PRO A 797 24.73 15.56 -11.69
CA PRO A 797 25.63 14.54 -11.19
C PRO A 797 27.08 15.03 -11.03
N VAL A 798 27.58 15.91 -11.92
CA VAL A 798 28.92 16.50 -11.76
C VAL A 798 29.02 17.30 -10.46
N TYR A 799 28.06 18.19 -10.21
CA TYR A 799 27.99 18.96 -8.99
C TYR A 799 27.87 18.05 -7.76
N PHE A 800 27.03 17.02 -7.83
CA PHE A 800 26.85 16.06 -6.75
C PHE A 800 28.18 15.36 -6.38
N VAL A 801 28.92 14.89 -7.38
CA VAL A 801 30.24 14.27 -7.18
C VAL A 801 31.23 15.28 -6.59
N MET A 802 31.28 16.50 -7.13
CA MET A 802 32.19 17.54 -6.64
C MET A 802 31.95 17.88 -5.16
N VAL A 803 30.69 18.07 -4.77
CA VAL A 803 30.34 18.42 -3.38
C VAL A 803 30.71 17.29 -2.42
N HIS A 804 30.44 16.03 -2.78
CA HIS A 804 30.77 14.91 -1.89
C HIS A 804 32.26 14.57 -1.91
N ALA A 805 32.98 14.81 -3.02
CA ALA A 805 34.42 14.62 -3.09
C ALA A 805 35.20 15.69 -2.30
N ALA A 806 34.60 16.86 -2.04
CA ALA A 806 35.20 17.90 -1.21
C ALA A 806 35.39 17.44 0.26
N PHE A 807 34.61 16.47 0.71
CA PHE A 807 34.71 15.88 2.04
C PHE A 807 35.11 14.41 1.95
N SER A 808 35.30 13.73 3.09
CA SER A 808 35.46 12.27 3.09
C SER A 808 34.26 11.59 2.43
N VAL A 809 34.51 10.48 1.74
CA VAL A 809 33.48 9.81 0.93
C VAL A 809 32.89 8.61 1.67
N GLU A 810 31.59 8.44 1.51
CA GLU A 810 30.85 7.28 1.99
C GLU A 810 30.07 6.66 0.84
N ALA A 811 30.25 5.36 0.60
CA ALA A 811 29.68 4.67 -0.55
C ALA A 811 28.15 4.84 -0.64
N ARG A 812 27.46 4.84 0.51
CA ARG A 812 26.00 4.98 0.59
C ARG A 812 25.47 6.28 -0.04
N TYR A 813 26.23 7.38 0.01
CA TYR A 813 25.81 8.68 -0.55
C TYR A 813 25.81 8.70 -2.08
N PHE A 814 26.43 7.73 -2.72
CA PHE A 814 26.49 7.62 -4.18
C PHE A 814 25.46 6.63 -4.76
N TYR A 815 24.64 5.96 -3.93
CA TYR A 815 23.51 5.15 -4.43
C TYR A 815 22.53 5.98 -5.28
N PRO A 816 22.16 7.22 -4.89
CA PRO A 816 21.29 8.06 -5.70
C PRO A 816 21.83 8.37 -7.11
N MET A 817 23.15 8.23 -7.33
CA MET A 817 23.78 8.47 -8.63
C MET A 817 23.33 7.49 -9.71
N ALA A 818 23.04 6.24 -9.35
CA ALA A 818 22.50 5.28 -10.30
C ALA A 818 21.21 5.81 -10.95
N TYR A 819 20.29 6.36 -10.15
CA TYR A 819 19.01 6.87 -10.64
C TYR A 819 19.15 8.05 -11.60
N ILE A 820 20.10 8.97 -11.38
CA ILE A 820 20.27 10.16 -12.23
C ILE A 820 21.27 10.00 -13.38
N MET A 821 22.30 9.15 -13.23
CA MET A 821 23.31 8.94 -14.27
C MET A 821 22.83 7.94 -15.34
N LEU A 822 22.14 6.86 -14.97
CA LEU A 822 21.60 5.88 -15.93
C LEU A 822 20.76 6.52 -17.06
N PRO A 823 19.75 7.38 -16.77
CA PRO A 823 18.97 8.03 -17.81
C PRO A 823 19.78 9.01 -18.66
N LEU A 824 20.80 9.67 -18.09
CA LEU A 824 21.67 10.58 -18.85
C LEU A 824 22.62 9.82 -19.77
N VAL A 825 23.28 8.77 -19.28
CA VAL A 825 24.20 7.92 -20.04
C VAL A 825 23.46 7.25 -21.19
N LEU A 826 22.39 6.51 -20.89
CA LEU A 826 21.66 5.75 -21.91
C LEU A 826 20.84 6.68 -22.81
N GLY A 827 20.37 7.81 -22.30
CA GLY A 827 19.78 8.86 -23.10
C GLY A 827 20.74 9.44 -24.12
N ALA A 828 21.92 9.87 -23.70
CA ALA A 828 22.90 10.47 -24.61
C ALA A 828 23.46 9.45 -25.63
N LEU A 829 23.72 8.20 -25.22
CA LEU A 829 24.14 7.14 -26.14
C LEU A 829 23.06 6.85 -27.19
N ALA A 830 21.80 6.73 -26.78
CA ALA A 830 20.69 6.53 -27.70
C ALA A 830 20.49 7.74 -28.64
N GLY A 831 20.67 8.95 -28.12
CA GLY A 831 20.63 10.18 -28.91
C GLY A 831 21.71 10.24 -29.99
N ALA A 832 22.93 9.81 -29.67
CA ALA A 832 24.04 9.74 -30.61
C ALA A 832 23.81 8.69 -31.71
N LEU A 833 23.19 7.56 -31.39
CA LEU A 833 22.93 6.45 -32.33
C LEU A 833 21.82 6.75 -33.36
N LEU A 834 20.90 7.68 -33.07
CA LEU A 834 19.63 7.80 -33.82
C LEU A 834 19.48 9.06 -34.68
N ASN A 835 20.53 9.90 -34.82
CA ASN A 835 20.56 11.09 -35.69
C ASN A 835 19.19 11.77 -35.90
N GLY A 836 18.62 12.30 -34.82
CA GLY A 836 17.64 13.38 -34.91
C GLY A 836 16.26 13.06 -35.51
N ARG A 837 15.48 12.17 -34.89
CA ARG A 837 14.00 12.34 -34.87
C ARG A 837 13.44 12.06 -33.48
N GLN A 838 13.18 13.13 -32.74
CA GLN A 838 12.51 13.07 -31.44
C GLN A 838 10.99 13.19 -31.65
N PRO A 839 10.19 12.13 -31.43
CA PRO A 839 8.73 12.27 -31.40
C PRO A 839 8.30 13.17 -30.24
N PRO A 840 7.13 13.84 -30.34
CA PRO A 840 6.61 14.67 -29.25
C PRO A 840 6.49 13.83 -27.97
N ALA A 841 7.00 14.38 -26.87
CA ALA A 841 7.08 13.70 -25.59
C ALA A 841 5.68 13.37 -25.04
N PRO A 842 5.41 12.15 -24.57
CA PRO A 842 4.47 11.92 -23.50
C PRO A 842 5.28 11.98 -22.20
N ALA A 843 5.70 13.16 -21.79
CA ALA A 843 5.63 13.43 -20.36
C ALA A 843 4.13 13.57 -20.10
N GLY A 844 3.47 12.43 -19.86
CA GLY A 844 2.01 12.33 -19.79
C GLY A 844 1.43 13.24 -18.69
N ARG A 845 0.10 13.15 -18.50
CA ARG A 845 -0.60 13.75 -17.36
C ARG A 845 0.06 13.44 -15.99
N ALA A 846 0.95 12.45 -15.91
CA ALA A 846 1.69 12.04 -14.72
C ALA A 846 2.80 13.00 -14.24
N LEU A 847 3.61 13.66 -15.10
CA LEU A 847 4.70 14.53 -14.60
C LEU A 847 4.18 15.67 -13.72
N PRO A 848 3.14 16.43 -14.16
CA PRO A 848 2.56 17.47 -13.32
C PRO A 848 1.94 16.91 -12.05
N VAL A 849 1.30 15.73 -12.11
CA VAL A 849 0.70 15.09 -10.92
C VAL A 849 1.76 14.71 -9.89
N ILE A 850 2.86 14.07 -10.32
CA ILE A 850 3.97 13.69 -9.44
C ILE A 850 4.64 14.94 -8.84
N PHE A 851 4.87 15.97 -9.67
CA PHE A 851 5.42 17.24 -9.20
C PHE A 851 4.50 17.93 -8.20
N LEU A 852 3.19 18.02 -8.48
CA LEU A 852 2.22 18.64 -7.58
C LEU A 852 2.08 17.88 -6.26
N ALA A 853 2.14 16.54 -6.28
CA ALA A 853 2.16 15.74 -5.06
C ALA A 853 3.42 16.01 -4.23
N ALA A 854 4.60 16.04 -4.85
CA ALA A 854 5.87 16.37 -4.19
C ALA A 854 5.87 17.81 -3.63
N LEU A 855 5.32 18.76 -4.38
CA LEU A 855 5.18 20.15 -3.97
C LEU A 855 4.20 20.29 -2.80
N ALA A 856 3.05 19.62 -2.85
CA ALA A 856 2.08 19.62 -1.76
C ALA A 856 2.70 19.07 -0.47
N ALA A 857 3.44 17.96 -0.54
CA ALA A 857 4.17 17.41 0.59
C ALA A 857 5.18 18.42 1.16
N ALA A 858 5.98 19.06 0.30
CA ALA A 858 6.95 20.07 0.71
C ALA A 858 6.30 21.31 1.36
N LEU A 859 5.17 21.79 0.81
CA LEU A 859 4.43 22.92 1.35
C LEU A 859 3.81 22.61 2.72
N VAL A 860 3.28 21.39 2.90
CA VAL A 860 2.79 20.93 4.20
C VAL A 860 3.93 20.86 5.22
N SER A 861 5.08 20.30 4.85
CA SER A 861 6.27 20.28 5.72
C SER A 861 6.75 21.69 6.08
N ALA A 862 6.78 22.60 5.11
CA ALA A 862 7.12 24.01 5.30
C ALA A 862 6.16 24.71 6.27
N ALA A 863 4.86 24.50 6.13
CA ALA A 863 3.85 25.06 7.03
C ALA A 863 4.00 24.53 8.46
N LEU A 864 4.24 23.22 8.60
CA LEU A 864 4.47 22.58 9.90
C LEU A 864 5.73 23.10 10.59
N ALA A 865 6.79 23.36 9.82
CA ALA A 865 8.04 23.97 10.31
C ALA A 865 7.82 25.40 10.81
N ALA A 866 7.13 26.23 10.03
CA ALA A 866 6.83 27.60 10.41
C ALA A 866 5.98 27.69 11.69
N ALA A 867 5.02 26.78 11.85
CA ALA A 867 4.14 26.74 13.03
C ALA A 867 4.76 26.04 14.25
N TYR A 868 5.85 25.30 14.08
CA TYR A 868 6.41 24.48 15.15
C TYR A 868 6.88 25.29 16.38
N PRO A 869 7.61 26.43 16.27
CA PRO A 869 8.06 27.17 17.45
C PRO A 869 6.92 27.57 18.39
N ALA A 870 5.80 28.04 17.83
CA ALA A 870 4.62 28.41 18.60
C ALA A 870 3.95 27.19 19.26
N ARG A 871 3.86 26.06 18.55
CA ARG A 871 3.29 24.82 19.11
C ARG A 871 4.17 24.22 20.21
N ALA A 872 5.48 24.19 19.99
CA ALA A 872 6.45 23.68 20.94
C ALA A 872 6.50 24.54 22.22
N ALA A 873 6.41 25.87 22.10
CA ALA A 873 6.35 26.77 23.25
C ALA A 873 5.08 26.60 24.11
N ALA A 874 3.99 26.09 23.54
CA ALA A 874 2.75 25.83 24.28
C ALA A 874 2.84 24.57 25.17
N VAL A 875 3.83 23.70 24.96
CA VAL A 875 4.01 22.46 25.72
C VAL A 875 4.69 22.76 27.05
N ARG A 876 3.89 22.79 28.13
CA ARG A 876 4.38 22.99 29.50
C ARG A 876 4.96 21.73 30.13
N ASP A 877 4.32 20.57 29.90
CA ASP A 877 4.81 19.28 30.39
C ASP A 877 4.86 18.22 29.28
N GLN A 878 6.06 17.95 28.80
CA GLN A 878 6.30 17.02 27.70
C GLN A 878 5.92 15.56 28.04
N VAL A 879 6.05 15.12 29.30
CA VAL A 879 5.72 13.73 29.69
C VAL A 879 4.21 13.50 29.65
N SER A 880 3.43 14.46 30.16
CA SER A 880 1.96 14.43 30.06
C SER A 880 1.50 14.52 28.61
N GLU A 881 2.08 15.40 27.79
CA GLU A 881 1.71 15.55 26.38
C GLU A 881 1.97 14.27 25.58
N LEU A 882 3.13 13.62 25.80
CA LEU A 882 3.45 12.34 25.16
C LEU A 882 2.49 11.20 25.56
N SER A 883 1.81 11.31 26.70
CA SER A 883 0.84 10.30 27.14
C SER A 883 -0.43 10.32 26.28
N ARG A 884 -0.67 11.37 25.49
CA ARG A 884 -1.80 11.47 24.55
C ARG A 884 -1.63 10.61 23.29
N PHE A 885 -0.43 10.09 23.05
CA PHE A 885 -0.09 9.34 21.84
C PHE A 885 0.33 7.89 22.15
N PRO A 886 -0.52 7.08 22.83
CA PRO A 886 -0.12 5.76 23.32
C PRO A 886 0.30 4.79 22.21
N GLU A 887 -0.23 4.96 21.00
CA GLU A 887 0.03 4.11 19.83
C GLU A 887 1.26 4.55 19.01
N ASP A 888 1.77 5.78 19.20
CA ASP A 888 2.95 6.26 18.47
C ASP A 888 4.23 5.74 19.16
N ARG A 889 4.82 4.71 18.55
CA ARG A 889 6.01 4.02 19.07
C ARG A 889 7.17 4.98 19.35
N ALA A 890 7.46 5.90 18.44
CA ALA A 890 8.58 6.82 18.58
C ALA A 890 8.38 7.84 19.72
N LEU A 891 7.15 8.35 19.86
CA LEU A 891 6.79 9.24 20.94
C LEU A 891 6.82 8.50 22.30
N GLN A 892 6.35 7.25 22.37
CA GLN A 892 6.41 6.45 23.59
C GLN A 892 7.86 6.12 24.00
N GLN A 893 8.75 5.81 23.04
CA GLN A 893 10.17 5.61 23.34
C GLN A 893 10.80 6.85 24.01
N ARG A 894 10.50 8.06 23.49
CA ARG A 894 10.97 9.31 24.10
C ARG A 894 10.35 9.59 25.45
N ARG A 895 9.07 9.24 25.66
CA ARG A 895 8.40 9.35 26.96
C ARG A 895 9.15 8.54 28.02
N CYS A 896 9.54 7.30 27.69
CA CYS A 896 10.35 6.49 28.59
C CYS A 896 11.70 7.18 28.89
N GLY A 897 12.40 7.68 27.87
CA GLY A 897 13.65 8.43 28.08
C GLY A 897 13.50 9.70 28.95
N LEU A 898 12.40 10.44 28.84
CA LEU A 898 12.13 11.60 29.69
C LEU A 898 11.78 11.21 31.13
N LEU A 899 11.07 10.11 31.33
CA LEU A 899 10.80 9.54 32.66
C LEU A 899 12.10 9.13 33.36
N LEU A 900 13.06 8.57 32.62
CA LEU A 900 14.39 8.26 33.11
C LEU A 900 15.13 9.55 33.56
N LYS A 901 15.12 10.59 32.72
CA LYS A 901 15.74 11.90 33.04
C LYS A 901 15.08 12.64 34.21
N ARG A 902 13.79 12.39 34.48
CA ARG A 902 13.03 12.96 35.60
C ARG A 902 13.00 12.08 36.85
N TRP A 903 13.88 11.08 36.95
CA TRP A 903 14.04 10.21 38.12
C TRP A 903 12.84 9.32 38.46
N GLY A 904 11.88 9.17 37.54
CA GLY A 904 10.77 8.24 37.72
C GLY A 904 11.19 6.82 37.39
N TYR A 905 12.14 6.22 38.11
CA TYR A 905 12.72 4.92 37.75
C TYR A 905 11.69 3.77 37.67
N PRO A 906 10.76 3.61 38.65
CA PRO A 906 9.66 2.66 38.51
C PRO A 906 8.75 2.98 37.31
N ALA A 907 8.51 4.26 37.05
CA ALA A 907 7.70 4.71 35.91
C ALA A 907 8.41 4.50 34.57
N TYR A 908 9.74 4.60 34.53
CA TYR A 908 10.58 4.30 33.37
C TYR A 908 10.55 2.81 33.04
N ILE A 909 10.79 1.93 34.03
CA ILE A 909 10.70 0.49 33.82
C ILE A 909 9.30 0.10 33.36
N SER A 910 8.25 0.60 34.03
CA SER A 910 6.87 0.35 33.63
C SER A 910 6.52 0.91 32.24
N CYS A 911 7.13 2.03 31.84
CA CYS A 911 7.00 2.58 30.48
C CYS A 911 7.69 1.67 29.46
N LEU A 912 8.92 1.24 29.75
CA LEU A 912 9.73 0.42 28.87
C LEU A 912 9.13 -0.98 28.69
N GLU A 913 8.59 -1.59 29.76
CA GLU A 913 7.89 -2.88 29.70
C GLU A 913 6.62 -2.81 28.84
N ARG A 914 5.81 -1.77 29.03
CA ARG A 914 4.62 -1.56 28.19
C ARG A 914 5.00 -1.28 26.74
N TYR A 915 6.05 -0.50 26.52
CA TYR A 915 6.57 -0.22 25.19
C TYR A 915 7.04 -1.51 24.51
N ALA A 916 7.90 -2.30 25.15
CA ALA A 916 8.42 -3.55 24.60
C ALA A 916 7.29 -4.55 24.25
N LEU A 917 6.31 -4.73 25.15
CA LEU A 917 5.14 -5.58 24.92
C LEU A 917 4.27 -5.12 23.74
N ALA A 918 4.19 -3.82 23.49
CA ALA A 918 3.37 -3.27 22.42
C ALA A 918 4.08 -3.25 21.06
N THR A 919 5.42 -3.29 21.03
CA THR A 919 6.19 -3.02 19.81
C THR A 919 7.04 -4.16 19.30
N ASP A 920 7.23 -5.24 20.08
CA ASP A 920 8.15 -6.35 19.77
C ASP A 920 9.59 -5.83 19.54
N ASP A 921 9.96 -4.78 20.27
CA ASP A 921 11.25 -4.10 20.16
C ASP A 921 12.32 -4.87 20.94
N ALA A 922 13.11 -5.66 20.22
CA ALA A 922 14.20 -6.47 20.75
C ALA A 922 15.24 -5.65 21.54
N ASP A 923 15.45 -4.36 21.23
CA ASP A 923 16.39 -3.51 21.96
C ASP A 923 15.83 -3.14 23.34
N ALA A 924 14.52 -2.86 23.42
CA ALA A 924 13.82 -2.62 24.67
C ALA A 924 13.72 -3.88 25.52
N GLU A 925 13.42 -5.04 24.92
CA GLU A 925 13.43 -6.33 25.62
C GLU A 925 14.80 -6.69 26.17
N CYS A 926 15.87 -6.49 25.39
CA CYS A 926 17.24 -6.74 25.84
C CYS A 926 17.61 -5.81 27.02
N SER A 927 17.22 -4.53 26.95
CA SER A 927 17.42 -3.56 28.05
C SER A 927 16.65 -3.96 29.32
N ILE A 928 15.40 -4.43 29.18
CA ILE A 928 14.61 -4.98 30.31
C ILE A 928 15.29 -6.22 30.91
N SER A 929 15.80 -7.12 30.05
CA SER A 929 16.50 -8.34 30.49
C SER A 929 17.77 -8.01 31.30
N ALA A 930 18.46 -6.92 30.97
CA ALA A 930 19.64 -6.47 31.71
C ALA A 930 19.28 -5.84 33.07
N LEU A 931 18.08 -5.28 33.22
CA LEU A 931 17.66 -4.55 34.43
C LEU A 931 16.90 -5.42 35.45
N ARG A 932 16.17 -6.47 35.02
CA ARG A 932 15.42 -7.35 35.93
C ARG A 932 16.30 -8.37 36.66
N LEU A 933 16.12 -8.49 37.97
CA LEU A 933 16.62 -9.64 38.76
C LEU A 933 15.89 -10.91 38.28
N GLY A 934 16.62 -11.91 37.78
CA GLY A 934 16.07 -13.23 37.40
C GLY A 934 15.68 -13.41 35.93
N ALA A 935 15.94 -12.43 35.04
CA ALA A 935 15.75 -12.61 33.60
C ALA A 935 16.83 -13.56 33.00
N PRO A 936 16.53 -14.29 31.91
CA PRO A 936 17.48 -15.23 31.30
C PRO A 936 18.74 -14.51 30.81
N ARG A 937 19.92 -14.94 31.29
CA ARG A 937 21.23 -14.36 30.94
C ARG A 937 21.62 -14.56 29.46
N SER A 938 20.87 -15.37 28.72
CA SER A 938 21.13 -15.80 27.34
C SER A 938 20.22 -15.16 26.28
N ALA A 939 19.48 -14.09 26.61
CA ALA A 939 18.66 -13.42 25.60
C ALA A 939 19.53 -12.98 24.41
N ALA A 940 19.10 -13.36 23.21
CA ALA A 940 19.82 -13.11 21.96
C ALA A 940 20.10 -11.61 21.79
N LEU A 941 21.29 -11.27 21.28
CA LEU A 941 21.59 -9.88 20.98
C LEU A 941 20.68 -9.40 19.83
N PRO A 942 20.15 -8.17 19.90
CA PRO A 942 19.31 -7.65 18.83
C PRO A 942 20.09 -7.59 17.51
N GLN A 943 19.43 -7.80 16.38
CA GLN A 943 20.08 -7.67 15.07
C GLN A 943 20.13 -6.22 14.54
N SER A 944 19.69 -5.24 15.35
CA SER A 944 19.76 -3.82 14.98
C SER A 944 21.21 -3.30 15.05
N HIS A 945 21.51 -2.24 14.29
CA HIS A 945 22.88 -1.70 14.17
C HIS A 945 23.46 -1.14 15.50
N GLU A 946 22.62 -0.72 16.45
CA GLU A 946 23.04 -0.18 17.75
C GLU A 946 22.57 -1.00 18.96
N GLY A 947 21.60 -1.89 18.78
CA GLY A 947 20.98 -2.70 19.83
C GLY A 947 21.96 -3.53 20.65
N PRO A 948 22.88 -4.27 20.01
CA PRO A 948 23.93 -5.01 20.71
C PRO A 948 24.75 -4.14 21.65
N LEU A 949 25.13 -2.92 21.23
CA LEU A 949 25.98 -2.03 22.04
C LEU A 949 25.28 -1.58 23.31
N ARG A 950 24.03 -1.11 23.20
CA ARG A 950 23.26 -0.62 24.35
C ARG A 950 22.99 -1.76 25.34
N CYS A 951 22.67 -2.95 24.83
CA CYS A 951 22.40 -4.09 25.69
C CYS A 951 23.67 -4.61 26.38
N LEU A 952 24.79 -4.73 25.66
CA LEU A 952 26.07 -5.17 26.23
C LEU A 952 26.60 -4.16 27.27
N ALA A 953 26.44 -2.85 27.04
CA ALA A 953 26.78 -1.80 28.01
C ALA A 953 25.94 -1.90 29.31
N ALA A 954 24.62 -2.14 29.19
CA ALA A 954 23.77 -2.34 30.37
C ALA A 954 24.13 -3.63 31.12
N ARG A 955 24.38 -4.75 30.42
CA ARG A 955 24.79 -6.02 31.03
C ARG A 955 26.12 -5.93 31.77
N SER A 956 27.08 -5.17 31.24
CA SER A 956 28.38 -4.99 31.88
C SER A 956 28.27 -4.23 33.20
N LEU A 957 27.49 -3.14 33.26
CA LEU A 957 27.22 -2.44 34.52
C LEU A 957 26.43 -3.30 35.52
N ARG A 958 25.48 -4.09 35.03
CA ARG A 958 24.73 -5.02 35.87
C ARG A 958 25.62 -6.09 36.51
N GLY A 959 26.58 -6.65 35.76
CA GLY A 959 27.56 -7.58 36.29
C GLY A 959 28.37 -6.99 37.44
N LEU A 960 28.79 -5.72 37.30
CA LEU A 960 29.49 -5.00 38.37
C LEU A 960 28.62 -4.80 39.61
N GLU A 961 27.33 -4.47 39.45
CA GLU A 961 26.38 -4.33 40.57
C GLU A 961 26.22 -5.64 41.37
N LEU A 962 26.23 -6.77 40.67
CA LEU A 962 26.06 -8.10 41.26
C LEU A 962 27.38 -8.73 41.77
N GLY A 963 28.52 -8.05 41.60
CA GLY A 963 29.84 -8.57 41.97
C GLY A 963 30.40 -9.64 41.01
N GLU A 964 29.83 -9.77 39.81
CA GLU A 964 30.21 -10.75 38.79
C GLU A 964 31.22 -10.16 37.80
N ALA A 965 32.45 -9.93 38.25
CA ALA A 965 33.49 -9.23 37.47
C ALA A 965 33.76 -9.85 36.09
N ALA A 966 33.87 -11.17 35.99
CA ALA A 966 34.14 -11.86 34.72
C ALA A 966 33.01 -11.68 33.69
N PHE A 967 31.75 -11.66 34.13
CA PHE A 967 30.60 -11.40 33.26
C PHE A 967 30.59 -9.95 32.79
N ALA A 968 30.94 -9.01 33.69
CA ALA A 968 31.02 -7.60 33.38
C ALA A 968 32.10 -7.29 32.33
N GLU A 969 33.29 -7.86 32.52
CA GLU A 969 34.45 -7.69 31.62
C GLU A 969 34.19 -8.27 30.24
N GLU A 970 33.57 -9.45 30.15
CA GLU A 970 33.27 -10.09 28.87
C GLU A 970 32.24 -9.29 28.05
N ASN A 971 31.15 -8.83 28.68
CA ASN A 971 30.17 -7.99 27.97
C ASN A 971 30.76 -6.63 27.57
N PHE A 972 31.64 -6.05 28.39
CA PHE A 972 32.34 -4.80 28.06
C PHE A 972 33.31 -4.99 26.89
N ARG A 973 34.03 -6.11 26.85
CA ARG A 973 34.90 -6.50 25.73
C ARG A 973 34.10 -6.65 24.44
N LEU A 974 33.00 -7.41 24.47
CA LEU A 974 32.11 -7.59 23.33
C LEU A 974 31.50 -6.27 22.84
N ALA A 975 31.11 -5.37 23.76
CA ALA A 975 30.62 -4.04 23.39
C ALA A 975 31.70 -3.23 22.65
N ARG A 976 32.95 -3.25 23.13
CA ARG A 976 34.07 -2.55 22.49
C ARG A 976 34.45 -3.15 21.14
N GLU A 977 34.48 -4.47 21.03
CA GLU A 977 34.75 -5.17 19.78
C GLU A 977 33.67 -4.89 18.74
N TYR A 978 32.39 -4.96 19.15
CA TYR A 978 31.28 -4.62 18.28
C TYR A 978 31.34 -3.15 17.83
N TYR A 979 31.60 -2.21 18.75
CA TYR A 979 31.73 -0.78 18.46
C TYR A 979 32.86 -0.55 17.44
N THR A 980 34.00 -1.20 17.65
CA THR A 980 35.16 -1.09 16.76
C THR A 980 34.89 -1.71 15.40
N ALA A 981 34.22 -2.86 15.33
CA ALA A 981 33.95 -3.57 14.09
C ALA A 981 32.89 -2.89 13.20
N HIS A 982 31.87 -2.25 13.79
CA HIS A 982 30.72 -1.71 13.05
C HIS A 982 30.78 -0.20 12.80
N ARG A 983 31.60 0.56 13.54
CA ARG A 983 31.75 2.03 13.35
C ARG A 983 32.94 2.43 12.48
N THR A 984 33.83 1.51 12.13
CA THR A 984 34.81 1.73 11.07
C THR A 984 34.25 1.21 9.75
N MET A 985 33.37 1.98 9.10
CA MET A 985 32.78 1.61 7.80
C MET A 985 33.76 1.79 6.63
N LEU A 986 34.84 1.00 6.64
CA LEU A 986 35.79 0.94 5.55
C LEU A 986 35.37 -0.18 4.59
N ARG A 987 34.56 0.15 3.57
CA ARG A 987 34.39 -0.73 2.40
C ARG A 987 35.60 -0.53 1.47
N GLY A 988 36.59 -1.41 1.57
CA GLY A 988 37.85 -1.39 0.82
C GLY A 988 39.09 -1.32 1.71
N GLU A 989 40.28 -1.63 1.16
CA GLU A 989 41.56 -1.46 1.85
C GLU A 989 41.86 0.04 2.05
N PRO A 990 41.91 0.56 3.29
CA PRO A 990 42.13 1.98 3.54
C PRO A 990 43.55 2.41 3.18
N TYR A 991 43.73 3.66 2.74
CA TYR A 991 45.08 4.19 2.50
C TYR A 991 45.87 4.29 3.82
N ALA A 992 47.20 4.33 3.73
CA ALA A 992 48.06 4.41 4.92
C ALA A 992 47.67 5.55 5.88
N ARG A 993 47.32 6.72 5.31
CA ARG A 993 46.86 7.90 6.08
C ARG A 993 45.50 7.67 6.75
N ASP A 994 44.59 6.93 6.13
CA ASP A 994 43.30 6.56 6.73
C ASP A 994 43.50 5.51 7.85
N LYS A 995 44.44 4.57 7.68
CA LYS A 995 44.82 3.61 8.73
C LYS A 995 45.39 4.32 9.95
N GLU A 996 46.26 5.31 9.73
CA GLU A 996 46.83 6.15 10.80
C GLU A 996 45.76 6.99 11.51
N LEU A 997 44.93 7.73 10.76
CA LEU A 997 43.88 8.56 11.33
C LEU A 997 42.84 7.70 12.08
N GLY A 998 42.46 6.56 11.50
CA GLY A 998 41.56 5.60 12.12
C GLY A 998 42.14 4.98 13.38
N ALA A 999 43.44 4.70 13.43
CA ALA A 999 44.11 4.22 14.65
C ALA A 999 44.09 5.28 15.76
N ARG A 1000 44.33 6.55 15.41
CA ARG A 1000 44.26 7.69 16.34
C ARG A 1000 42.83 7.93 16.86
N LEU A 1001 41.82 7.81 15.99
CA LEU A 1001 40.40 7.89 16.39
C LEU A 1001 39.99 6.72 17.28
N ARG A 1002 40.44 5.49 16.98
CA ARG A 1002 40.17 4.30 17.81
C ARG A 1002 40.85 4.35 19.19
N ALA A 1003 41.99 5.05 19.29
CA ALA A 1003 42.65 5.30 20.57
C ALA A 1003 41.84 6.26 21.47
N GLN A 1004 40.94 7.05 20.90
CA GLN A 1004 40.02 7.92 21.64
C GLN A 1004 38.76 7.13 22.03
N THR A 1005 38.67 6.75 23.31
CA THR A 1005 37.51 6.01 23.84
C THR A 1005 36.37 6.92 24.29
N GLN A 1006 36.58 8.24 24.30
CA GLN A 1006 35.67 9.20 24.92
C GLN A 1006 34.27 9.18 24.31
N ARG A 1007 34.14 9.03 22.99
CA ARG A 1007 32.84 8.93 22.31
C ARG A 1007 32.11 7.62 22.60
N PHE A 1008 32.82 6.49 22.69
CA PHE A 1008 32.23 5.22 23.15
C PHE A 1008 31.65 5.36 24.56
N TRP A 1009 32.40 5.99 25.46
CA TRP A 1009 31.93 6.24 26.82
C TRP A 1009 30.74 7.20 26.84
N THR A 1010 30.78 8.28 26.07
CA THR A 1010 29.72 9.30 26.03
C THR A 1010 28.42 8.79 25.39
N ASP A 1011 28.52 8.04 24.30
CA ASP A 1011 27.35 7.64 23.49
C ASP A 1011 26.71 6.32 23.97
N TYR A 1012 27.44 5.47 24.72
CA TYR A 1012 26.94 4.15 25.12
C TYR A 1012 27.08 3.87 26.62
N MET A 1013 28.23 4.13 27.23
CA MET A 1013 28.42 3.83 28.65
C MET A 1013 27.69 4.81 29.56
N VAL A 1014 27.77 6.11 29.30
CA VAL A 1014 27.08 7.15 30.08
C VAL A 1014 25.56 6.93 30.06
N PRO A 1015 24.90 6.73 28.90
CA PRO A 1015 23.49 6.36 28.86
C PRO A 1015 23.18 5.06 29.62
N ALA A 1016 24.09 4.08 29.62
CA ALA A 1016 23.92 2.88 30.43
C ALA A 1016 23.96 3.22 31.93
N PHE A 1017 24.89 4.04 32.42
CA PHE A 1017 24.90 4.50 33.82
C PHE A 1017 23.64 5.27 34.21
N GLU A 1018 23.02 5.99 33.27
CA GLU A 1018 21.77 6.71 33.51
C GLU A 1018 20.61 5.79 33.87
N LEU A 1019 20.66 4.51 33.47
CA LEU A 1019 19.68 3.49 33.86
C LEU A 1019 19.68 3.21 35.37
N TRP A 1020 20.71 3.60 36.13
CA TRP A 1020 20.73 3.41 37.59
C TRP A 1020 20.37 4.70 38.35
N PRO A 1021 19.77 4.60 39.55
CA PRO A 1021 19.52 5.75 40.42
C PRO A 1021 20.84 6.42 40.85
N PRO A 1022 20.83 7.73 41.15
CA PRO A 1022 22.06 8.51 41.34
C PRO A 1022 22.90 8.02 42.52
N GLU A 1023 22.25 7.54 43.57
CA GLU A 1023 22.86 6.93 44.77
C GLU A 1023 23.75 5.73 44.42
N ARG A 1024 23.40 4.97 43.37
CA ARG A 1024 24.14 3.78 42.93
C ARG A 1024 25.18 4.07 41.85
N ARG A 1025 25.06 5.20 41.12
CA ARG A 1025 25.97 5.55 40.02
C ARG A 1025 27.41 5.73 40.48
N GLN A 1026 27.63 6.34 41.64
CA GLN A 1026 29.00 6.53 42.16
C GLN A 1026 29.67 5.21 42.55
N ALA A 1027 28.93 4.30 43.19
CA ALA A 1027 29.43 2.97 43.52
C ALA A 1027 29.75 2.14 42.25
N LEU A 1028 28.87 2.21 41.25
CA LEU A 1028 29.10 1.58 39.94
C LEU A 1028 30.26 2.20 39.17
N LEU A 1029 30.42 3.54 39.22
CA LEU A 1029 31.55 4.22 38.60
C LEU A 1029 32.88 3.82 39.26
N ALA A 1030 32.89 3.71 40.59
CA ALA A 1030 34.06 3.24 41.33
C ALA A 1030 34.40 1.77 41.02
N ALA A 1031 33.39 0.91 40.88
CA ALA A 1031 33.58 -0.48 40.43
C ALA A 1031 34.09 -0.53 38.98
N ALA A 1032 33.50 0.27 38.08
CA ALA A 1032 33.94 0.38 36.69
C ALA A 1032 35.39 0.87 36.59
N GLY A 1033 35.84 1.80 37.43
CA GLY A 1033 37.23 2.24 37.47
C GLY A 1033 38.25 1.18 37.90
N LYS A 1034 37.81 0.10 38.56
CA LYS A 1034 38.67 -1.04 38.92
C LYS A 1034 38.80 -2.07 37.81
N HIS A 1035 37.76 -2.25 37.01
CA HIS A 1035 37.67 -3.31 35.99
C HIS A 1035 37.80 -2.79 34.55
N PHE A 1036 37.52 -1.52 34.29
CA PHE A 1036 37.54 -0.89 32.97
C PHE A 1036 38.51 0.30 32.92
N SER A 1037 39.11 0.54 31.76
CA SER A 1037 39.95 1.74 31.52
C SER A 1037 39.08 2.97 31.24
N LEU A 1038 38.91 3.83 32.24
CA LEU A 1038 38.18 5.09 32.12
C LEU A 1038 38.94 6.12 31.27
N PRO A 1039 38.24 6.98 30.49
CA PRO A 1039 38.86 8.12 29.81
C PRO A 1039 39.49 9.10 30.81
N PRO A 1040 40.58 9.81 30.44
CA PRO A 1040 41.19 10.83 31.28
C PRO A 1040 40.17 11.92 31.65
N GLY A 1041 40.05 12.24 32.94
CA GLY A 1041 39.10 13.25 33.43
C GLY A 1041 37.63 12.87 33.30
N PHE A 1042 37.31 11.59 33.11
CA PHE A 1042 35.92 11.13 33.01
C PHE A 1042 35.15 11.37 34.30
N VAL A 1043 34.11 12.20 34.19
CA VAL A 1043 33.14 12.46 35.26
C VAL A 1043 31.75 12.19 34.71
N LEU A 1044 30.96 11.42 35.44
CA LEU A 1044 29.55 11.25 35.08
C LEU A 1044 28.84 12.61 35.14
N PRO A 1045 28.11 13.00 34.09
CA PRO A 1045 27.39 14.27 34.10
C PRO A 1045 26.41 14.31 35.27
N GLN A 1046 26.54 15.34 36.11
CA GLN A 1046 25.60 15.61 37.18
C GLN A 1046 24.32 16.20 36.55
N PRO A 1047 23.15 15.59 36.72
CA PRO A 1047 21.91 16.05 36.10
C PRO A 1047 21.58 17.50 36.47
N GLN A 1048 21.16 18.32 35.49
CA GLN A 1048 20.81 19.74 35.70
C GLN A 1048 19.73 19.95 36.78
N ALA A 1049 18.79 19.01 36.93
CA ALA A 1049 17.79 19.04 38.00
C ALA A 1049 18.41 18.93 39.42
N TYR A 1050 19.60 18.34 39.55
CA TYR A 1050 20.32 18.22 40.82
C TYR A 1050 20.96 19.55 41.27
N ARG A 1051 21.37 20.42 40.33
CA ARG A 1051 21.83 21.79 40.67
C ARG A 1051 20.68 22.66 41.18
N VAL A 1052 19.50 22.55 40.58
CA VAL A 1052 18.29 23.26 41.03
C VAL A 1052 17.77 22.69 42.36
N ARG A 1053 17.77 21.36 42.51
CA ARG A 1053 17.43 20.69 43.78
C ARG A 1053 18.40 20.98 44.92
N GLN A 1054 19.71 21.18 44.69
CA GLN A 1054 20.62 21.56 45.77
C GLN A 1054 20.35 22.98 46.31
N GLY A 1055 19.94 23.92 45.45
CA GLY A 1055 19.50 25.25 45.88
C GLY A 1055 18.17 25.22 46.67
N ASN A 1056 17.20 24.42 46.21
CA ASN A 1056 15.90 24.28 46.88
C ASN A 1056 15.92 23.37 48.12
N ALA A 1057 16.80 22.37 48.16
CA ALA A 1057 16.96 21.48 49.31
C ALA A 1057 17.62 22.18 50.50
N ALA A 1058 18.46 23.20 50.27
CA ALA A 1058 18.98 24.06 51.34
C ALA A 1058 17.85 24.88 51.99
N ALA A 1059 16.99 25.52 51.18
CA ALA A 1059 15.85 26.29 51.68
C ALA A 1059 14.78 25.42 52.37
N ALA A 1060 14.50 24.23 51.84
CA ALA A 1060 13.58 23.27 52.46
C ALA A 1060 14.15 22.67 53.76
N LYS A 1061 15.48 22.54 53.85
CA LYS A 1061 16.15 22.08 55.07
C LYS A 1061 16.10 23.15 56.16
N ASP A 1062 16.35 24.42 55.84
CA ASP A 1062 16.28 25.53 56.80
C ASP A 1062 14.87 25.70 57.38
N LEU A 1063 13.82 25.66 56.53
CA LEU A 1063 12.42 25.69 56.97
C LEU A 1063 12.01 24.44 57.78
N SER A 1064 12.69 23.30 57.55
CA SER A 1064 12.44 22.07 58.29
C SER A 1064 13.14 22.02 59.64
N ASP A 1065 14.32 22.61 59.77
CA ASP A 1065 15.06 22.70 61.03
C ASP A 1065 14.33 23.66 62.00
N GLU A 1066 13.73 24.75 61.49
CA GLU A 1066 12.83 25.64 62.26
C GLU A 1066 11.58 24.92 62.77
N ALA A 1067 10.92 24.11 61.93
CA ALA A 1067 9.74 23.35 62.32
C ALA A 1067 10.06 22.28 63.39
N VAL A 1068 11.25 21.71 63.36
CA VAL A 1068 11.71 20.73 64.38
C VAL A 1068 12.00 21.40 65.72
N GLU A 1069 12.55 22.62 65.73
CA GLU A 1069 12.75 23.39 66.96
C GLU A 1069 11.41 23.85 67.59
N GLU A 1070 10.43 24.23 66.77
CA GLU A 1070 9.05 24.52 67.21
C GLU A 1070 8.37 23.30 67.86
N ILE A 1071 8.58 22.09 67.33
CA ILE A 1071 8.10 20.82 67.92
C ILE A 1071 8.77 20.57 69.28
N LYS A 1072 10.09 20.77 69.38
CA LYS A 1072 10.82 20.63 70.66
C LYS A 1072 10.37 21.66 71.71
N ALA A 1073 9.95 22.84 71.27
CA ALA A 1073 9.40 23.89 72.14
C ALA A 1073 7.93 23.66 72.55
N GLY A 1074 7.27 22.62 72.02
CA GLY A 1074 5.87 22.30 72.31
C GLY A 1074 4.84 23.14 71.53
N ASN A 1075 5.28 23.97 70.57
CA ASN A 1075 4.41 24.82 69.77
C ASN A 1075 3.91 24.10 68.51
N LYS A 1076 2.87 23.27 68.68
CA LYS A 1076 2.33 22.42 67.61
C LYS A 1076 1.72 23.21 66.43
N SER A 1077 1.23 24.43 66.65
CA SER A 1077 0.69 25.30 65.60
C SER A 1077 1.76 25.95 64.73
N GLY A 1078 2.88 26.39 65.32
CA GLY A 1078 3.99 26.98 64.56
C GLY A 1078 4.70 25.96 63.67
N ALA A 1079 4.89 24.75 64.19
CA ALA A 1079 5.41 23.61 63.43
C ALA A 1079 4.54 23.25 62.20
N ALA A 1080 3.21 23.29 62.35
CA ALA A 1080 2.28 23.01 61.25
C ALA A 1080 2.34 24.09 60.15
N GLY A 1081 2.45 25.37 60.54
CA GLY A 1081 2.58 26.48 59.60
C GLY A 1081 3.89 26.46 58.80
N GLY A 1082 5.01 26.08 59.42
CA GLY A 1082 6.29 25.93 58.74
C GLY A 1082 6.29 24.79 57.70
N ILE A 1083 5.65 23.67 58.05
CA ILE A 1083 5.48 22.51 57.15
C ILE A 1083 4.57 22.85 55.96
N GLU A 1084 3.51 23.63 56.19
CA GLU A 1084 2.59 24.09 55.14
C GLU A 1084 3.26 25.09 54.19
N ALA A 1085 4.04 26.04 54.71
CA ALA A 1085 4.83 26.97 53.90
C ALA A 1085 5.88 26.26 53.02
N ALA A 1086 6.55 25.23 53.55
CA ALA A 1086 7.49 24.40 52.80
C ALA A 1086 6.81 23.59 51.66
N LEU A 1087 5.59 23.10 51.90
CA LEU A 1087 4.79 22.38 50.89
C LEU A 1087 4.24 23.31 49.78
N LEU A 1088 3.92 24.56 50.11
CA LEU A 1088 3.47 25.57 49.15
C LEU A 1088 4.62 26.12 48.30
N ALA A 1089 5.83 26.19 48.84
CA ALA A 1089 7.02 26.68 48.14
C ALA A 1089 7.55 25.69 47.07
N ASP A 1090 7.50 24.38 47.32
CA ASP A 1090 7.84 23.35 46.32
C ASP A 1090 6.96 22.09 46.51
N PRO A 1091 5.99 21.83 45.61
CA PRO A 1091 5.12 20.66 45.68
C PRO A 1091 5.83 19.30 45.53
N SER A 1092 7.11 19.28 45.12
CA SER A 1092 7.93 18.06 45.06
C SER A 1092 8.59 17.71 46.41
N SER A 1093 8.39 18.54 47.44
CA SER A 1093 8.92 18.38 48.80
C SER A 1093 8.23 17.30 49.64
N ALA A 1094 7.26 16.56 49.08
CA ALA A 1094 6.68 15.39 49.73
C ALA A 1094 7.74 14.31 50.04
N GLU A 1095 8.79 14.20 49.20
CA GLU A 1095 9.97 13.37 49.47
C GLU A 1095 10.81 13.88 50.66
N ALA A 1096 10.89 15.19 50.88
CA ALA A 1096 11.64 15.78 52.00
C ALA A 1096 10.96 15.53 53.35
N LEU A 1097 9.63 15.63 53.40
CA LEU A 1097 8.81 15.24 54.57
C LEU A 1097 8.93 13.74 54.88
N MET A 1098 8.95 12.91 53.83
CA MET A 1098 9.20 11.47 53.96
C MET A 1098 10.62 11.17 54.44
N THR A 1099 11.61 11.95 54.00
CA THR A 1099 13.00 11.88 54.44
C THR A 1099 13.13 12.30 55.91
N LEU A 1100 12.33 13.25 56.40
CA LEU A 1100 12.24 13.61 57.82
C LEU A 1100 11.63 12.50 58.69
N CYS A 1101 10.50 11.91 58.29
CA CYS A 1101 9.94 10.72 58.95
C CYS A 1101 10.97 9.56 58.96
N PHE A 1102 11.78 9.43 57.90
CA PHE A 1102 12.81 8.40 57.79
C PHE A 1102 14.04 8.68 58.67
N LEU A 1103 14.56 9.91 58.68
CA LEU A 1103 15.75 10.33 59.43
C LEU A 1103 15.51 10.37 60.95
N GLN A 1104 14.32 10.78 61.41
CA GLN A 1104 14.01 10.71 62.85
C GLN A 1104 13.73 9.29 63.32
N SER A 1105 13.21 8.41 62.44
CA SER A 1105 13.01 6.99 62.76
C SER A 1105 14.31 6.20 62.93
N SER A 1106 15.44 6.73 62.47
CA SER A 1106 16.78 6.13 62.60
C SER A 1106 17.50 6.56 63.88
N GLY A 1107 17.00 7.57 64.62
CA GLY A 1107 17.60 8.12 65.84
C GLY A 1107 17.10 7.54 67.17
N GLY A 1108 16.25 6.50 67.16
CA GLY A 1108 15.84 5.80 68.38
C GLY A 1108 14.76 6.49 69.25
N ARG A 1109 14.01 7.48 68.71
CA ARG A 1109 12.91 8.17 69.43
C ARG A 1109 11.55 7.94 68.77
N PRO A 1110 10.83 6.85 69.11
CA PRO A 1110 9.66 6.39 68.37
C PRO A 1110 8.38 7.23 68.58
N LEU A 1111 8.25 7.96 69.70
CA LEU A 1111 7.04 8.76 69.98
C LEU A 1111 7.02 10.09 69.22
N GLU A 1112 8.17 10.78 69.15
CA GLU A 1112 8.34 12.05 68.43
C GLU A 1112 8.17 11.87 66.92
N ALA A 1113 8.67 10.76 66.37
CA ALA A 1113 8.48 10.39 64.97
C ALA A 1113 7.00 10.09 64.63
N ALA A 1114 6.24 9.54 65.57
CA ALA A 1114 4.81 9.26 65.38
C ALA A 1114 3.97 10.55 65.40
N GLU A 1115 4.29 11.53 66.25
CA GLU A 1115 3.65 12.85 66.25
C GLU A 1115 3.98 13.65 64.98
N ALA A 1116 5.23 13.63 64.50
CA ALA A 1116 5.65 14.31 63.28
C ALA A 1116 4.95 13.75 62.03
N CYS A 1117 4.86 12.41 61.90
CA CYS A 1117 4.13 11.81 60.79
C CYS A 1117 2.61 12.04 60.93
N GLY A 1118 2.06 12.11 62.16
CA GLY A 1118 0.66 12.46 62.40
C GLY A 1118 0.29 13.89 61.96
N LEU A 1119 1.16 14.86 62.21
CA LEU A 1119 1.02 16.24 61.75
C LEU A 1119 1.15 16.37 60.22
N ALA A 1120 2.08 15.62 59.61
CA ALA A 1120 2.20 15.51 58.16
C ALA A 1120 0.96 14.88 57.50
N PHE A 1121 0.28 13.95 58.20
CA PHE A 1121 -1.00 13.40 57.76
C PHE A 1121 -2.16 14.42 57.89
N CYS A 1122 -2.11 15.34 58.84
CA CYS A 1122 -3.12 16.39 59.01
C CYS A 1122 -3.03 17.47 57.91
N SER A 1123 -1.83 17.86 57.47
CA SER A 1123 -1.63 18.82 56.38
C SER A 1123 -2.07 18.30 55.00
N VAL A 1124 -2.19 16.98 54.83
CA VAL A 1124 -2.84 16.37 53.66
C VAL A 1124 -4.34 16.74 53.58
N TYR A 1125 -4.99 17.06 54.71
CA TYR A 1125 -6.39 17.48 54.71
C TYR A 1125 -6.60 18.93 54.26
N THR A 1126 -5.60 19.81 54.39
CA THR A 1126 -5.64 21.20 53.92
C THR A 1126 -5.10 21.38 52.49
N ALA A 1127 -4.40 20.38 51.93
CA ALA A 1127 -3.86 20.43 50.57
C ALA A 1127 -4.94 20.62 49.47
N PRO A 1128 -4.63 21.33 48.36
CA PRO A 1128 -5.56 21.50 47.24
C PRO A 1128 -6.05 20.16 46.68
N ALA A 1129 -7.36 20.07 46.34
CA ALA A 1129 -8.04 18.82 45.96
C ALA A 1129 -7.33 18.00 44.86
N ARG A 1130 -6.60 18.66 43.95
CA ARG A 1130 -5.86 18.02 42.86
C ARG A 1130 -4.62 17.21 43.29
N HIS A 1131 -4.07 17.48 44.47
CA HIS A 1131 -2.83 16.83 44.97
C HIS A 1131 -3.09 15.82 46.10
N LYS A 1132 -4.26 15.88 46.75
CA LYS A 1132 -4.67 14.95 47.81
C LYS A 1132 -4.44 13.47 47.45
N PRO A 1133 -4.88 12.96 46.27
CA PRO A 1133 -4.80 11.52 45.99
C PRO A 1133 -3.36 10.96 45.95
N ALA A 1134 -2.41 11.74 45.44
CA ALA A 1134 -1.01 11.33 45.32
C ALA A 1134 -0.30 11.34 46.69
N LEU A 1135 -0.54 12.38 47.49
CA LEU A 1135 0.00 12.49 48.85
C LEU A 1135 -0.55 11.38 49.76
N GLN A 1136 -1.83 11.03 49.60
CA GLN A 1136 -2.48 9.96 50.36
C GLN A 1136 -1.99 8.56 49.99
N ALA A 1137 -1.67 8.30 48.71
CA ALA A 1137 -1.10 7.04 48.26
C ALA A 1137 0.32 6.83 48.82
N LEU A 1138 1.16 7.87 48.77
CA LEU A 1138 2.51 7.86 49.34
C LEU A 1138 2.49 7.62 50.86
N ALA A 1139 1.57 8.25 51.57
CA ALA A 1139 1.46 8.10 53.02
C ALA A 1139 1.04 6.67 53.44
N ALA A 1140 0.19 6.00 52.65
CA ALA A 1140 -0.18 4.60 52.89
C ALA A 1140 0.98 3.62 52.63
N GLU A 1141 1.79 3.85 51.60
CA GLU A 1141 2.99 3.05 51.33
C GLU A 1141 4.07 3.22 52.41
N ALA A 1142 4.26 4.44 52.91
CA ALA A 1142 5.15 4.76 54.02
C ALA A 1142 4.80 3.96 55.28
N ALA A 1143 3.51 3.95 55.64
CA ALA A 1143 3.02 3.22 56.81
C ALA A 1143 3.24 1.70 56.67
N LEU A 1144 3.02 1.13 55.47
CA LEU A 1144 3.25 -0.29 55.20
C LEU A 1144 4.74 -0.66 55.27
N GLN A 1145 5.64 0.19 54.75
CA GLN A 1145 7.08 -0.03 54.86
C GLN A 1145 7.56 0.01 56.31
N ARG A 1146 7.09 0.98 57.11
CA ARG A 1146 7.48 1.06 58.52
C ARG A 1146 6.95 -0.13 59.33
N TYR A 1147 5.71 -0.57 59.07
CA TYR A 1147 5.17 -1.79 59.64
C TYR A 1147 6.06 -3.01 59.33
N ALA A 1148 6.47 -3.17 58.07
CA ALA A 1148 7.36 -4.26 57.66
C ALA A 1148 8.73 -4.20 58.37
N GLN A 1149 9.29 -3.01 58.56
CA GLN A 1149 10.56 -2.81 59.27
C GLN A 1149 10.46 -3.12 60.77
N LEU A 1150 9.45 -2.59 61.47
CA LEU A 1150 9.23 -2.88 62.90
C LEU A 1150 9.00 -4.37 63.13
N ARG A 1151 8.33 -5.05 62.18
CA ARG A 1151 8.14 -6.50 62.20
C ARG A 1151 9.46 -7.24 61.95
N ALA A 1152 10.30 -6.79 61.02
CA ALA A 1152 11.62 -7.36 60.75
C ALA A 1152 12.59 -7.17 61.93
N ALA A 1153 12.44 -6.09 62.70
CA ALA A 1153 13.22 -5.82 63.91
C ALA A 1153 12.74 -6.58 65.16
N GLY A 1154 11.71 -7.43 65.05
CA GLY A 1154 11.18 -8.22 66.17
C GLY A 1154 10.22 -7.46 67.11
N GLU A 1155 9.90 -6.19 66.81
CA GLU A 1155 9.02 -5.34 67.61
C GLU A 1155 7.53 -5.57 67.31
N VAL A 1156 7.05 -6.78 67.57
CA VAL A 1156 5.71 -7.24 67.16
C VAL A 1156 4.56 -6.45 67.83
N ARG A 1157 4.73 -5.99 69.08
CA ARG A 1157 3.72 -5.15 69.76
C ARG A 1157 3.66 -3.73 69.19
N THR A 1158 4.83 -3.10 68.98
CA THR A 1158 4.96 -1.74 68.46
C THR A 1158 4.45 -1.64 67.02
N SER A 1159 4.86 -2.58 66.16
CA SER A 1159 4.40 -2.68 64.77
C SER A 1159 2.87 -2.80 64.66
N ARG A 1160 2.23 -3.60 65.51
CA ARG A 1160 0.77 -3.78 65.50
C ARG A 1160 0.03 -2.53 65.99
N ALA A 1161 0.52 -1.86 67.03
CA ALA A 1161 -0.06 -0.60 67.50
C ALA A 1161 0.03 0.49 66.42
N PHE A 1162 1.20 0.64 65.80
CA PHE A 1162 1.43 1.57 64.70
C PHE A 1162 0.49 1.33 63.52
N LEU A 1163 0.33 0.07 63.10
CA LEU A 1163 -0.53 -0.29 61.98
C LEU A 1163 -2.02 -0.02 62.29
N ARG A 1164 -2.46 -0.27 63.53
CA ARG A 1164 -3.82 0.01 63.99
C ARG A 1164 -4.12 1.50 63.97
N ASP A 1165 -3.24 2.31 64.54
CA ASP A 1165 -3.45 3.74 64.68
C ASP A 1165 -3.38 4.43 63.29
N SER A 1166 -2.49 3.97 62.41
CA SER A 1166 -2.42 4.40 61.00
C SER A 1166 -3.66 4.04 60.19
N ALA A 1167 -4.27 2.86 60.45
CA ALA A 1167 -5.50 2.45 59.78
C ALA A 1167 -6.74 3.20 60.29
N ALA A 1168 -6.75 3.60 61.56
CA ALA A 1168 -7.83 4.36 62.18
C ALA A 1168 -7.88 5.83 61.72
N ALA A 1169 -6.73 6.41 61.36
CA ALA A 1169 -6.62 7.77 60.84
C ALA A 1169 -7.16 7.95 59.40
N LEU A 1170 -7.48 6.85 58.69
CA LEU A 1170 -7.91 6.88 57.28
C LEU A 1170 -9.43 6.68 57.13
N PRO A 1171 -10.12 7.45 56.25
CA PRO A 1171 -11.57 7.31 56.05
C PRO A 1171 -12.01 5.91 55.56
N PRO A 1172 -13.23 5.43 55.91
CA PRO A 1172 -13.82 4.22 55.34
C PRO A 1172 -13.98 4.34 53.80
N GLY A 1173 -13.52 3.33 53.03
CA GLY A 1173 -13.75 3.24 51.57
C GLY A 1173 -12.58 3.64 50.65
N TRP A 1174 -11.38 3.92 51.19
CA TRP A 1174 -10.24 4.42 50.41
C TRP A 1174 -9.26 3.33 49.91
N PRO A 1175 -8.60 3.49 48.74
CA PRO A 1175 -7.77 2.44 48.12
C PRO A 1175 -6.63 1.91 49.01
N GLY A 1176 -5.85 2.80 49.67
CA GLY A 1176 -4.77 2.40 50.59
C GLY A 1176 -5.27 1.85 51.93
N SER A 1177 -6.48 2.24 52.33
CA SER A 1177 -7.08 1.84 53.60
C SER A 1177 -7.53 0.37 53.61
N ALA A 1178 -7.87 -0.19 52.44
CA ALA A 1178 -8.19 -1.60 52.29
C ALA A 1178 -6.95 -2.48 52.49
N ARG A 1179 -5.80 -2.05 51.98
CA ARG A 1179 -4.52 -2.76 52.12
C ARG A 1179 -3.99 -2.73 53.56
N LEU A 1180 -4.02 -1.56 54.21
CA LEU A 1180 -3.65 -1.42 55.63
C LEU A 1180 -4.58 -2.23 56.56
N ARG A 1181 -5.91 -2.22 56.31
CA ARG A 1181 -6.87 -3.03 57.07
C ARG A 1181 -6.74 -4.53 56.80
N SER A 1182 -6.36 -4.93 55.59
CA SER A 1182 -6.07 -6.32 55.26
C SER A 1182 -4.85 -6.84 56.04
N GLU A 1183 -3.77 -6.07 56.12
CA GLU A 1183 -2.60 -6.39 56.94
C GLU A 1183 -2.93 -6.43 58.44
N LEU A 1184 -3.79 -5.52 58.91
CA LEU A 1184 -4.29 -5.52 60.29
C LEU A 1184 -5.14 -6.77 60.60
N GLY A 1185 -5.97 -7.20 59.65
CA GLY A 1185 -6.79 -8.42 59.75
C GLY A 1185 -5.96 -9.70 59.77
N ALA A 1186 -4.86 -9.74 59.02
CA ALA A 1186 -3.92 -10.87 59.02
C ALA A 1186 -3.10 -10.97 60.33
N ALA A 1187 -3.03 -9.91 61.14
CA ALA A 1187 -2.22 -9.87 62.36
C ALA A 1187 -2.92 -10.44 63.62
N GLY A 1188 -4.19 -10.87 63.55
CA GLY A 1188 -4.94 -11.49 64.65
C GLY A 1188 -5.48 -10.50 65.71
N ARG A 1189 -6.72 -10.71 66.18
CA ARG A 1189 -7.43 -9.82 67.12
C ARG A 1189 -6.77 -9.80 68.52
N ALA A 1190 -6.55 -8.59 69.05
CA ALA A 1190 -6.34 -8.29 70.46
C ALA A 1190 -7.26 -7.11 70.87
N PRO A 1191 -7.63 -6.95 72.15
CA PRO A 1191 -8.85 -6.26 72.56
C PRO A 1191 -8.78 -4.73 72.42
N ALA A 1192 -9.96 -4.13 72.24
CA ALA A 1192 -10.15 -2.69 72.12
C ALA A 1192 -9.84 -1.95 73.43
N GLY A 1193 -8.93 -0.99 73.36
CA GLY A 1193 -8.74 0.07 74.35
C GLY A 1193 -8.73 1.42 73.62
N PRO A 1194 -9.23 2.50 74.23
CA PRO A 1194 -9.38 3.78 73.55
C PRO A 1194 -8.02 4.49 73.45
N ALA A 1195 -7.53 4.69 72.23
CA ALA A 1195 -6.46 5.66 71.95
C ALA A 1195 -7.11 6.87 71.28
N GLY A 1196 -6.91 8.05 71.87
CA GLY A 1196 -7.50 9.31 71.43
C GLY A 1196 -7.10 9.69 70.00
N ASN A 1197 -8.00 10.39 69.31
CA ASN A 1197 -7.75 10.96 67.99
C ASN A 1197 -6.62 12.01 68.08
N PRO A 1198 -5.47 11.83 67.40
CA PRO A 1198 -4.38 12.80 67.42
C PRO A 1198 -4.75 14.16 66.80
N CYS A 1199 -5.88 14.25 66.10
CA CYS A 1199 -6.42 15.48 65.51
C CYS A 1199 -7.39 16.24 66.44
N ALA A 1200 -7.71 15.73 67.63
CA ALA A 1200 -8.64 16.36 68.56
C ALA A 1200 -7.97 17.56 69.25
N GLY A 1201 -8.06 18.74 68.63
CA GLY A 1201 -7.50 19.99 69.14
C GLY A 1201 -7.18 21.03 68.07
N LEU A 1202 -7.29 20.68 66.79
CA LEU A 1202 -7.06 21.61 65.67
C LEU A 1202 -8.41 22.19 65.24
N ASP A 1203 -8.69 23.43 65.64
CA ASP A 1203 -9.91 24.17 65.26
C ASP A 1203 -9.76 24.66 63.81
N TYR A 1204 -10.37 23.93 62.87
CA TYR A 1204 -10.30 24.20 61.42
C TYR A 1204 -11.48 25.05 60.90
N SER A 1205 -11.91 26.05 61.68
CA SER A 1205 -13.05 26.90 61.31
C SER A 1205 -12.69 28.20 60.55
N SER A 1206 -11.45 28.41 60.13
CA SER A 1206 -11.04 29.65 59.43
C SER A 1206 -10.12 29.44 58.21
N ALA A 1207 -10.65 28.83 57.15
CA ALA A 1207 -10.12 29.01 55.79
C ALA A 1207 -11.20 28.69 54.75
N GLN A 1208 -12.04 29.70 54.45
CA GLN A 1208 -12.88 29.76 53.24
C GLN A 1208 -12.08 30.36 52.10
#